data_AF-A0A818V8W8-F1
#
_entry.id   AF-A0A818V8W8-F1
#
_cell.length_a   1.000
_cell.length_b   1.000
_cell.length_c   1.000
_cell.angle_alpha   90.00
_cell.angle_beta   90.00
_cell.angle_gamma   90.00
#
_symmetry.space_group_name_H-M   'P 1'
#
loop_
_entity.id
_entity.type
_entity.pdbx_description
1 polymer ?
#
loop_
_entity_poly.entity_id
_entity_poly.type
_entity_poly.pdbx_seq_one_letter_code
_entity_poly.pdbx_strand_id
1 'polypeptide(L)'
;MIQFNSKNTSSTFIQLSKQFSKVRSNKCILPECTPEQKRKQGYLFSSYIPQWSGCYDDSYLLVFDNYDTSTYTLIDVGSNKAYAVATWFAFFLPELSINQASLYTYLSSTGKLSYTCGSCDDCKDKPLPRKNTKQKVTVNVHAFEPQPDTVVVLNGVKKWMNISDRSRSTLNIYGMAVSNYDGKVLFKKCNPGNEVCSLDVSKTTNDGKVEIGVVTLDHFADQHNLSRIDVLKIDTEGYEPFVFQGAKRLLEEHRIRLFIFEHLKTGAWLNTTLKFEVSKLTKLGYICYIIGKTGMILVTNCWSDKFDVQHNNLLCVSSRDGALLNSIDRMRLNGTVSDPYPVFLCSIGCALPIYFPPLVRSNKCILPECTPEQKQKQGYLFSLYVPQWSGCYDDYYLLAFDNYDTSTYTLIDVGSNKAYAVATWFAFFLPELNITQANLDKYLQSTGRLSHTCGSCDDCEDEPLTRNNTKQKVTVNVHAFEPQPDTVVVLNGVKKWMNISERSKSTFSIHGMAVSNYDGKVLFKKCNPGNEVCSLDVSKTTNDGKVEIGVVTLDHFADEHNLPRIDVLKIDTEGYEPFVFQGAKRLLEEHRIRLFIFEQLETGAWLNTTLLIEVSKLTKLGYVCYIIGKTGMILVTNCWSDKFDVQLNNLLCVSSKDGALLNSIDQMRLIGTVSGILDPYPMFLSSILRALPIYYSAL
;
A
#
# COMPACT_ATOMS: atom_id res chain seq x y z
N MET A 1 37.60 -22.81 -32.09
CA MET A 1 38.42 -23.87 -31.44
C MET A 1 39.33 -23.24 -30.41
N ILE A 2 38.93 -23.24 -29.13
CA ILE A 2 39.84 -23.18 -27.97
C ILE A 2 39.19 -24.06 -26.90
N GLN A 3 39.79 -25.22 -26.59
CA GLN A 3 39.36 -26.12 -25.51
C GLN A 3 39.92 -25.60 -24.17
N PHE A 4 39.08 -25.55 -23.13
CA PHE A 4 39.54 -25.38 -21.76
C PHE A 4 39.44 -26.70 -20.99
N ASN A 5 40.56 -27.09 -20.39
CA ASN A 5 40.81 -28.35 -19.68
C ASN A 5 40.13 -28.35 -18.30
N SER A 6 39.31 -29.36 -18.03
CA SER A 6 38.68 -29.62 -16.73
C SER A 6 39.62 -30.42 -15.82
N LYS A 7 40.31 -29.80 -14.85
CA LYS A 7 41.00 -30.58 -13.80
C LYS A 7 41.24 -29.92 -12.43
N ASN A 8 40.78 -28.70 -12.16
CA ASN A 8 41.01 -28.03 -10.87
C ASN A 8 39.77 -27.60 -10.06
N THR A 9 38.56 -28.08 -10.38
CA THR A 9 37.32 -27.66 -9.71
C THR A 9 36.88 -28.53 -8.53
N SER A 10 37.59 -29.62 -8.21
CA SER A 10 37.14 -30.60 -7.22
C SER A 10 37.58 -30.31 -5.77
N SER A 11 38.71 -29.64 -5.53
CA SER A 11 39.24 -29.46 -4.16
C SER A 11 38.67 -28.23 -3.46
N THR A 12 38.39 -27.15 -4.18
CA THR A 12 37.82 -25.90 -3.62
C THR A 12 36.36 -26.06 -3.17
N PHE A 13 35.60 -26.94 -3.84
CA PHE A 13 34.19 -27.21 -3.52
C PHE A 13 34.00 -27.95 -2.19
N ILE A 14 34.96 -28.79 -1.79
CA ILE A 14 34.88 -29.59 -0.55
C ILE A 14 35.29 -28.77 0.68
N GLN A 15 36.13 -27.74 0.51
CA GLN A 15 36.46 -26.82 1.60
C GLN A 15 35.36 -25.80 1.87
N LEU A 16 34.66 -25.31 0.83
CA LEU A 16 33.50 -24.43 0.98
C LEU A 16 32.31 -25.15 1.65
N SER A 17 32.02 -26.40 1.28
CA SER A 17 30.90 -27.15 1.88
C SER A 17 31.07 -27.44 3.38
N LYS A 18 32.30 -27.56 3.87
CA LYS A 18 32.61 -27.71 5.31
C LYS A 18 32.57 -26.40 6.10
N GLN A 19 32.65 -25.24 5.44
CA GLN A 19 32.41 -23.94 6.10
C GLN A 19 30.92 -23.60 6.18
N PHE A 20 30.09 -24.05 5.24
CA PHE A 20 28.63 -23.88 5.29
C PHE A 20 27.94 -24.74 6.38
N SER A 21 28.58 -25.80 6.89
CA SER A 21 28.01 -26.63 7.96
C SER A 21 28.08 -26.02 9.37
N LYS A 22 28.56 -24.77 9.54
CA LYS A 22 28.72 -24.14 10.86
C LYS A 22 27.88 -22.88 11.12
N VAL A 23 26.94 -22.51 10.23
CA VAL A 23 26.01 -21.39 10.46
C VAL A 23 24.59 -21.93 10.65
N ARG A 24 24.32 -22.51 11.83
CA ARG A 24 22.95 -22.78 12.31
C ARG A 24 22.46 -21.59 13.14
N SER A 25 22.14 -20.47 12.48
CA SER A 25 21.23 -19.43 13.04
C SER A 25 20.87 -18.38 11.98
N ASN A 26 20.14 -18.76 10.93
CA ASN A 26 19.59 -17.77 10.01
C ASN A 26 18.29 -17.21 10.60
N LYS A 27 18.39 -16.17 11.45
CA LYS A 27 17.23 -15.31 11.74
C LYS A 27 16.91 -14.52 10.47
N CYS A 28 15.69 -14.69 9.95
CA CYS A 28 15.15 -13.79 8.93
C CYS A 28 15.01 -12.39 9.56
N ILE A 29 15.79 -11.42 9.11
CA ILE A 29 15.70 -10.03 9.56
C ILE A 29 15.02 -9.25 8.44
N LEU A 30 13.71 -9.02 8.59
CA LEU A 30 12.97 -8.08 7.76
C LEU A 30 13.44 -6.65 8.08
N PRO A 31 13.86 -5.84 7.09
CA PRO A 31 14.27 -4.47 7.35
C PRO A 31 13.06 -3.61 7.79
N GLU A 32 13.37 -2.49 8.43
CA GLU A 32 12.38 -1.47 8.76
C GLU A 32 11.96 -0.68 7.52
N CYS A 33 10.65 -0.47 7.39
CA CYS A 33 10.09 0.29 6.30
C CYS A 33 10.54 1.74 6.38
N THR A 34 10.72 2.34 5.21
CA THR A 34 10.93 3.77 5.09
C THR A 34 9.71 4.53 5.65
N PRO A 35 9.88 5.78 6.11
CA PRO A 35 8.76 6.63 6.51
C PRO A 35 7.66 6.72 5.43
N GLU A 36 8.05 6.77 4.16
CA GLU A 36 7.13 6.77 3.01
C GLU A 36 6.31 5.48 2.93
N GLN A 37 6.94 4.31 3.05
CA GLN A 37 6.25 3.01 3.02
C GLN A 37 5.24 2.90 4.17
N LYS A 38 5.62 3.34 5.38
CA LYS A 38 4.72 3.40 6.54
C LYS A 38 3.56 4.36 6.30
N ARG A 39 3.83 5.54 5.73
CA ARG A 39 2.82 6.55 5.39
C ARG A 39 1.84 6.00 4.35
N LYS A 40 2.34 5.47 3.22
CA LYS A 40 1.55 4.88 2.13
C LYS A 40 0.64 3.76 2.61
N GLN A 41 1.17 2.81 3.38
CA GLN A 41 0.33 1.75 3.96
C GLN A 41 -0.68 2.29 4.96
N GLY A 42 -0.32 3.30 5.76
CA GLY A 42 -1.26 3.97 6.66
C GLY A 42 -2.43 4.61 5.93
N TYR A 43 -2.17 5.32 4.83
CA TYR A 43 -3.23 5.89 4.00
C TYR A 43 -4.07 4.81 3.33
N LEU A 44 -3.46 3.77 2.76
CA LEU A 44 -4.18 2.60 2.23
C LEU A 44 -5.04 1.94 3.32
N PHE A 45 -4.57 1.84 4.55
CA PHE A 45 -5.40 1.30 5.61
C PHE A 45 -6.59 2.20 5.95
N SER A 46 -6.38 3.52 6.08
CA SER A 46 -7.44 4.48 6.38
C SER A 46 -8.44 4.70 5.25
N SER A 47 -8.01 4.65 3.99
CA SER A 47 -8.92 4.80 2.85
C SER A 47 -9.82 3.58 2.63
N TYR A 48 -9.48 2.44 3.23
CA TYR A 48 -10.25 1.20 3.12
C TYR A 48 -11.22 0.98 4.31
N ILE A 49 -11.28 1.82 5.36
CA ILE A 49 -11.98 1.45 6.62
C ILE A 49 -12.84 2.54 7.27
N PRO A 50 -14.09 2.17 7.65
CA PRO A 50 -14.31 1.70 9.04
C PRO A 50 -14.49 0.20 9.29
N GLN A 51 -14.50 -0.70 8.28
CA GLN A 51 -14.87 -2.13 8.50
C GLN A 51 -14.05 -3.22 7.78
N TRP A 52 -13.05 -2.87 6.95
CA TRP A 52 -12.36 -3.84 6.09
C TRP A 52 -11.61 -4.97 6.82
N SER A 53 -11.09 -4.72 8.03
CA SER A 53 -10.42 -5.72 8.86
C SER A 53 -11.31 -6.33 9.95
N GLY A 54 -12.52 -5.82 10.15
CA GLY A 54 -13.47 -6.38 11.13
C GLY A 54 -14.02 -7.74 10.70
N CYS A 55 -14.02 -8.00 9.39
CA CYS A 55 -14.33 -9.28 8.79
C CYS A 55 -13.31 -9.56 7.69
N TYR A 56 -12.57 -10.66 7.80
CA TYR A 56 -11.57 -11.06 6.80
C TYR A 56 -12.03 -12.29 6.01
N ASP A 57 -11.35 -12.59 4.91
CA ASP A 57 -11.58 -13.82 4.15
C ASP A 57 -10.55 -14.90 4.49
N ASP A 58 -10.94 -16.17 4.40
CA ASP A 58 -10.09 -17.31 4.74
C ASP A 58 -9.05 -17.68 3.65
N SER A 59 -8.75 -16.80 2.68
CA SER A 59 -7.83 -17.12 1.56
C SER A 59 -6.41 -17.48 1.99
N TYR A 60 -6.01 -17.15 3.23
CA TYR A 60 -4.75 -17.63 3.81
C TYR A 60 -4.65 -19.17 3.78
N LEU A 61 -5.76 -19.90 3.78
CA LEU A 61 -5.77 -21.36 3.68
C LEU A 61 -5.20 -21.87 2.33
N LEU A 62 -5.32 -21.07 1.27
CA LEU A 62 -4.83 -21.43 -0.08
C LEU A 62 -3.31 -21.65 -0.09
N VAL A 63 -2.55 -21.13 0.87
CA VAL A 63 -1.10 -21.40 0.97
C VAL A 63 -0.82 -22.88 1.22
N PHE A 64 -1.73 -23.59 1.90
CA PHE A 64 -1.55 -24.98 2.26
C PHE A 64 -1.72 -25.96 1.08
N ASP A 65 -2.22 -25.50 -0.08
CA ASP A 65 -2.24 -26.30 -1.32
C ASP A 65 -0.82 -26.69 -1.80
N ASN A 66 0.17 -25.88 -1.45
CA ASN A 66 1.56 -26.09 -1.85
C ASN A 66 2.40 -26.87 -0.81
N TYR A 67 1.76 -27.37 0.25
CA TYR A 67 2.44 -28.11 1.33
C TYR A 67 2.20 -29.61 1.24
N ASP A 68 3.28 -30.38 1.25
CA ASP A 68 3.22 -31.84 1.29
C ASP A 68 3.17 -32.38 2.73
N THR A 69 2.27 -31.83 3.56
CA THR A 69 2.04 -32.33 4.92
C THR A 69 0.78 -33.19 4.98
N SER A 70 0.93 -34.42 5.47
CA SER A 70 -0.19 -35.35 5.62
C SER A 70 -1.06 -35.09 6.85
N THR A 71 -0.61 -34.26 7.79
CA THR A 71 -1.30 -34.01 9.06
C THR A 71 -1.21 -32.55 9.48
N TYR A 72 -2.35 -31.96 9.79
CA TYR A 72 -2.51 -30.59 10.26
C TYR A 72 -3.10 -30.57 11.67
N THR A 73 -2.51 -29.78 12.56
CA THR A 73 -3.05 -29.48 13.89
C THR A 73 -3.57 -28.05 13.90
N LEU A 74 -4.87 -27.88 14.11
CA LEU A 74 -5.55 -26.58 14.08
C LEU A 74 -6.19 -26.31 15.45
N ILE A 75 -6.03 -25.11 16.00
CA ILE A 75 -6.61 -24.72 17.28
C ILE A 75 -7.48 -23.49 17.09
N ASP A 76 -8.72 -23.55 17.57
CA ASP A 76 -9.69 -22.45 17.56
C ASP A 76 -10.01 -22.05 19.01
N VAL A 77 -9.48 -20.91 19.45
CA VAL A 77 -9.72 -20.37 20.79
C VAL A 77 -10.84 -19.34 20.69
N GLY A 78 -11.96 -19.61 21.39
CA GLY A 78 -13.19 -18.83 21.27
C GLY A 78 -14.09 -19.32 20.13
N SER A 79 -14.24 -20.64 20.01
CA SER A 79 -14.83 -21.27 18.84
C SER A 79 -16.32 -20.95 18.65
N ASN A 80 -17.02 -20.41 19.65
CA ASN A 80 -18.41 -19.92 19.59
C ASN A 80 -19.37 -20.77 18.73
N LYS A 81 -19.55 -20.44 17.45
CA LYS A 81 -20.46 -21.13 16.50
C LYS A 81 -19.79 -22.21 15.63
N ALA A 82 -18.47 -22.40 15.73
CA ALA A 82 -17.64 -23.32 14.95
C ALA A 82 -17.52 -23.01 13.43
N TYR A 83 -17.68 -21.75 13.02
CA TYR A 83 -17.52 -21.37 11.60
C TYR A 83 -16.09 -21.60 11.09
N ALA A 84 -15.06 -21.20 11.85
CA ALA A 84 -13.66 -21.47 11.49
C ALA A 84 -13.39 -22.99 11.33
N VAL A 85 -13.94 -23.80 12.24
CA VAL A 85 -13.86 -25.27 12.16
C VAL A 85 -14.52 -25.80 10.88
N ALA A 86 -15.71 -25.31 10.52
CA ALA A 86 -16.38 -25.69 9.29
C ALA A 86 -15.59 -25.26 8.05
N THR A 87 -15.01 -24.05 8.03
CA THR A 87 -14.12 -23.59 6.96
C THR A 87 -12.93 -24.54 6.79
N TRP A 88 -12.25 -24.90 7.88
CA TRP A 88 -11.10 -25.79 7.82
C TRP A 88 -11.45 -27.18 7.28
N PHE A 89 -12.56 -27.78 7.70
CA PHE A 89 -13.01 -29.05 7.13
C PHE A 89 -13.46 -28.92 5.67
N ALA A 90 -14.13 -27.82 5.30
CA ALA A 90 -14.51 -27.56 3.91
C ALA A 90 -13.28 -27.50 2.99
N PHE A 91 -12.20 -26.87 3.46
CA PHE A 91 -10.98 -26.74 2.71
C PHE A 91 -10.18 -28.05 2.68
N PHE A 92 -9.86 -28.64 3.84
CA PHE A 92 -8.96 -29.80 3.91
C PHE A 92 -9.65 -31.15 3.61
N LEU A 93 -10.96 -31.27 3.79
CA LEU A 93 -11.73 -32.50 3.56
C LEU A 93 -13.04 -32.19 2.82
N PRO A 94 -12.98 -31.62 1.59
CA PRO A 94 -14.18 -31.21 0.85
C PRO A 94 -15.15 -32.36 0.57
N GLU A 95 -14.66 -33.60 0.54
CA GLU A 95 -15.46 -34.83 0.38
C GLU A 95 -16.45 -35.07 1.54
N LEU A 96 -16.25 -34.41 2.68
CA LEU A 96 -17.18 -34.51 3.80
C LEU A 96 -18.44 -33.65 3.59
N SER A 97 -18.46 -32.77 2.58
CA SER A 97 -19.58 -31.85 2.32
C SER A 97 -19.96 -31.01 3.55
N ILE A 98 -18.98 -30.75 4.42
CA ILE A 98 -19.10 -29.85 5.57
C ILE A 98 -18.59 -28.50 5.13
N ASN A 99 -19.41 -27.47 5.27
CA ASN A 99 -19.09 -26.08 4.99
C ASN A 99 -19.98 -25.15 5.81
N GLN A 100 -19.69 -23.85 5.75
CA GLN A 100 -20.39 -22.81 6.50
C GLN A 100 -21.91 -22.81 6.26
N ALA A 101 -22.35 -22.94 5.00
CA ALA A 101 -23.77 -23.00 4.67
C ALA A 101 -24.47 -24.24 5.26
N SER A 102 -23.84 -25.41 5.17
CA SER A 102 -24.38 -26.65 5.75
C SER A 102 -24.43 -26.59 7.29
N LEU A 103 -23.43 -25.96 7.92
CA LEU A 103 -23.41 -25.71 9.36
C LEU A 103 -24.54 -24.76 9.76
N TYR A 104 -24.74 -23.68 9.00
CA TYR A 104 -25.84 -22.74 9.23
C TYR A 104 -27.20 -23.41 9.16
N THR A 105 -27.44 -24.27 8.16
CA THR A 105 -28.68 -25.05 8.06
C THR A 105 -28.87 -25.95 9.29
N TYR A 106 -27.81 -26.64 9.71
CA TYR A 106 -27.85 -27.47 10.93
C TYR A 106 -28.18 -26.63 12.17
N LEU A 107 -27.41 -25.58 12.44
CA LEU A 107 -27.59 -24.71 13.60
C LEU A 107 -29.01 -24.11 13.64
N SER A 108 -29.52 -23.65 12.50
CA SER A 108 -30.88 -23.11 12.36
C SER A 108 -31.95 -24.16 12.65
N SER A 109 -31.73 -25.42 12.23
CA SER A 109 -32.66 -26.51 12.54
C SER A 109 -32.72 -26.88 14.03
N THR A 110 -31.68 -26.56 14.81
CA THR A 110 -31.67 -26.88 16.24
C THR A 110 -32.53 -25.94 17.08
N GLY A 111 -32.77 -24.71 16.61
CA GLY A 111 -33.47 -23.66 17.39
C GLY A 111 -32.75 -23.23 18.67
N LYS A 112 -31.47 -23.58 18.87
CA LYS A 112 -30.71 -23.34 20.11
C LYS A 112 -29.98 -22.00 20.18
N LEU A 113 -29.83 -21.30 19.06
CA LEU A 113 -29.12 -20.03 18.96
C LEU A 113 -30.09 -18.93 18.55
N SER A 114 -29.99 -17.76 19.19
CA SER A 114 -30.77 -16.57 18.81
C SER A 114 -30.31 -15.99 17.48
N TYR A 115 -29.01 -16.11 17.16
CA TYR A 115 -28.42 -15.69 15.90
C TYR A 115 -27.49 -16.80 15.40
N THR A 116 -27.82 -17.38 14.24
CA THR A 116 -27.09 -18.52 13.69
C THR A 116 -26.01 -18.13 12.71
N CYS A 117 -26.16 -17.03 11.97
CA CYS A 117 -25.10 -16.45 11.16
C CYS A 117 -24.21 -15.53 12.01
N GLY A 118 -22.89 -15.53 11.77
CA GLY A 118 -21.98 -14.59 12.43
C GLY A 118 -22.16 -13.16 11.92
N SER A 119 -21.68 -12.16 12.67
CA SER A 119 -21.77 -10.74 12.26
C SER A 119 -21.07 -10.44 10.93
N CYS A 120 -20.12 -11.29 10.52
CA CYS A 120 -19.42 -11.19 9.25
C CYS A 120 -20.14 -11.85 8.07
N ASP A 121 -21.37 -12.33 8.29
CA ASP A 121 -22.16 -13.08 7.32
C ASP A 121 -21.49 -14.40 6.89
N ASP A 122 -20.66 -15.00 7.76
CA ASP A 122 -19.82 -16.18 7.46
C ASP A 122 -20.64 -17.39 6.98
N CYS A 123 -21.92 -17.45 7.36
CA CYS A 123 -22.85 -18.48 6.89
C CYS A 123 -23.10 -18.44 5.36
N LYS A 124 -22.82 -17.32 4.71
CA LYS A 124 -22.99 -17.09 3.27
C LYS A 124 -21.71 -17.33 2.48
N ASP A 125 -20.59 -17.61 3.17
CA ASP A 125 -19.31 -17.83 2.50
C ASP A 125 -19.32 -19.09 1.66
N LYS A 126 -18.60 -19.01 0.54
CA LYS A 126 -18.42 -20.13 -0.37
C LYS A 126 -17.15 -20.88 0.01
N PRO A 127 -17.16 -22.22 -0.04
CA PRO A 127 -15.96 -23.01 0.16
C PRO A 127 -14.84 -22.59 -0.80
N LEU A 128 -13.62 -22.50 -0.28
CA LEU A 128 -12.44 -22.18 -1.08
C LEU A 128 -12.07 -23.34 -2.02
N PRO A 129 -11.64 -23.06 -3.26
CA PRO A 129 -11.28 -24.10 -4.21
C PRO A 129 -9.91 -24.70 -3.88
N ARG A 130 -9.88 -25.92 -3.33
CA ARG A 130 -8.64 -26.67 -3.11
C ARG A 130 -8.13 -27.31 -4.41
N LYS A 131 -6.90 -27.02 -4.83
CA LYS A 131 -6.34 -27.57 -6.08
C LYS A 131 -5.89 -29.03 -5.94
N ASN A 132 -5.38 -29.42 -4.78
CA ASN A 132 -4.79 -30.74 -4.57
C ASN A 132 -5.72 -31.70 -3.81
N THR A 133 -6.86 -32.07 -4.41
CA THR A 133 -7.88 -32.94 -3.79
C THR A 133 -7.51 -34.43 -3.73
N LYS A 134 -6.40 -34.84 -4.35
CA LYS A 134 -5.96 -36.25 -4.39
C LYS A 134 -5.11 -36.65 -3.18
N GLN A 135 -4.56 -35.69 -2.45
CA GLN A 135 -3.71 -35.94 -1.30
C GLN A 135 -4.56 -36.23 -0.05
N LYS A 136 -4.43 -37.43 0.52
CA LYS A 136 -5.10 -37.77 1.78
C LYS A 136 -4.44 -37.01 2.93
N VAL A 137 -5.20 -36.13 3.58
CA VAL A 137 -4.76 -35.35 4.74
C VAL A 137 -5.53 -35.78 6.00
N THR A 138 -4.90 -35.58 7.15
CA THR A 138 -5.50 -35.77 8.47
C THR A 138 -5.53 -34.42 9.17
N VAL A 139 -6.68 -34.03 9.71
CA VAL A 139 -6.87 -32.71 10.35
C VAL A 139 -7.29 -32.94 11.80
N ASN A 140 -6.52 -32.43 12.74
CA ASN A 140 -6.84 -32.51 14.17
C ASN A 140 -7.21 -31.11 14.66
N VAL A 141 -8.48 -30.91 14.97
CA VAL A 141 -9.02 -29.63 15.42
C VAL A 141 -9.27 -29.67 16.93
N HIS A 142 -8.75 -28.68 17.65
CA HIS A 142 -9.02 -28.45 19.06
C HIS A 142 -9.71 -27.09 19.23
N ALA A 143 -10.98 -27.11 19.61
CA ALA A 143 -11.80 -25.91 19.77
C ALA A 143 -12.10 -25.66 21.25
N PHE A 144 -11.81 -24.44 21.71
CA PHE A 144 -12.03 -23.99 23.09
C PHE A 144 -13.19 -23.01 23.15
N GLU A 145 -14.12 -23.26 24.07
CA GLU A 145 -15.26 -22.38 24.32
C GLU A 145 -15.59 -22.44 25.82
N PRO A 146 -15.46 -21.33 26.56
CA PRO A 146 -15.71 -21.33 28.00
C PRO A 146 -17.19 -21.43 28.37
N GLN A 147 -18.14 -20.95 27.56
CA GLN A 147 -19.55 -20.88 27.95
C GLN A 147 -20.24 -22.26 27.90
N PRO A 148 -20.74 -22.83 29.02
CA PRO A 148 -21.32 -24.17 29.01
C PRO A 148 -22.48 -24.37 28.04
N ASP A 149 -23.37 -23.38 27.89
CA ASP A 149 -24.50 -23.48 26.97
C ASP A 149 -24.03 -23.50 25.49
N THR A 150 -22.98 -22.75 25.15
CA THR A 150 -22.34 -22.80 23.83
C THR A 150 -21.62 -24.13 23.60
N VAL A 151 -20.95 -24.68 24.63
CA VAL A 151 -20.32 -26.02 24.57
C VAL A 151 -21.33 -27.11 24.26
N VAL A 152 -22.58 -27.02 24.75
CA VAL A 152 -23.66 -27.96 24.39
C VAL A 152 -23.98 -27.88 22.90
N VAL A 153 -24.01 -26.68 22.32
CA VAL A 153 -24.22 -26.47 20.88
C VAL A 153 -23.05 -27.04 20.08
N LEU A 154 -21.80 -26.74 20.46
CA LEU A 154 -20.60 -27.25 19.81
C LEU A 154 -20.48 -28.78 19.86
N ASN A 155 -20.91 -29.41 20.95
CA ASN A 155 -20.98 -30.88 21.01
C ASN A 155 -22.06 -31.45 20.07
N GLY A 156 -23.14 -30.71 19.82
CA GLY A 156 -24.10 -31.02 18.76
C GLY A 156 -23.45 -30.95 17.38
N VAL A 157 -22.72 -29.87 17.09
CA VAL A 157 -21.95 -29.69 15.85
C VAL A 157 -20.95 -30.83 15.64
N LYS A 158 -20.19 -31.21 16.68
CA LYS A 158 -19.25 -32.34 16.63
C LYS A 158 -19.93 -33.65 16.23
N LYS A 159 -21.09 -33.95 16.83
CA LYS A 159 -21.89 -35.15 16.49
C LYS A 159 -22.42 -35.09 15.06
N TRP A 160 -22.90 -33.93 14.62
CA TRP A 160 -23.42 -33.74 13.26
C TRP A 160 -22.32 -33.88 12.20
N MET A 161 -21.15 -33.26 12.40
CA MET A 161 -20.01 -33.37 11.49
C MET A 161 -19.50 -34.82 11.37
N ASN A 162 -19.56 -35.56 12.49
CA ASN A 162 -19.15 -36.95 12.62
C ASN A 162 -17.78 -37.27 11.98
N ILE A 163 -16.79 -36.40 12.23
CA ILE A 163 -15.49 -36.44 11.54
C ILE A 163 -14.73 -37.76 11.75
N SER A 164 -14.72 -38.27 12.99
CA SER A 164 -13.95 -39.45 13.40
C SER A 164 -14.44 -40.75 12.75
N ASP A 165 -15.74 -40.86 12.45
CA ASP A 165 -16.29 -42.04 11.76
C ASP A 165 -16.10 -41.95 10.25
N ARG A 166 -15.97 -40.73 9.72
CA ARG A 166 -15.90 -40.45 8.28
C ARG A 166 -14.48 -40.30 7.75
N SER A 167 -13.49 -40.15 8.64
CA SER A 167 -12.10 -39.88 8.27
C SER A 167 -11.13 -40.22 9.42
N ARG A 168 -9.82 -40.11 9.17
CA ARG A 168 -8.79 -40.22 10.23
C ARG A 168 -8.62 -38.93 11.05
N SER A 169 -9.37 -37.89 10.70
CA SER A 169 -9.32 -36.56 11.31
C SER A 169 -10.12 -36.52 12.61
N THR A 170 -9.90 -35.49 13.42
CA THR A 170 -10.57 -35.35 14.73
C THR A 170 -11.05 -33.93 14.98
N LEU A 171 -12.16 -33.81 15.71
CA LEU A 171 -12.67 -32.56 16.27
C LEU A 171 -12.87 -32.74 17.78
N ASN A 172 -12.15 -31.96 18.58
CA ASN A 172 -12.21 -31.98 20.03
C ASN A 172 -12.72 -30.63 20.54
N ILE A 173 -13.74 -30.66 21.42
CA ILE A 173 -14.34 -29.47 22.03
C ILE A 173 -13.97 -29.45 23.50
N TYR A 174 -13.47 -28.31 23.98
CA TYR A 174 -13.03 -28.12 25.35
C TYR A 174 -13.82 -26.98 25.99
N GLY A 175 -14.57 -27.31 27.05
CA GLY A 175 -15.36 -26.37 27.85
C GLY A 175 -14.52 -25.60 28.85
N MET A 176 -13.51 -24.86 28.38
CA MET A 176 -12.56 -24.13 29.21
C MET A 176 -12.07 -22.87 28.50
N ALA A 177 -11.68 -21.86 29.27
CA ALA A 177 -11.01 -20.67 28.75
C ALA A 177 -9.52 -20.95 28.53
N VAL A 178 -8.92 -20.25 27.58
CA VAL A 178 -7.47 -20.23 27.38
C VAL A 178 -6.95 -18.89 27.88
N SER A 179 -5.91 -18.91 28.72
CA SER A 179 -5.35 -17.69 29.33
C SER A 179 -3.88 -17.88 29.72
N ASN A 180 -3.36 -17.02 30.59
CA ASN A 180 -1.97 -17.03 31.06
C ASN A 180 -1.72 -17.84 32.35
N TYR A 181 -2.70 -18.62 32.79
CA TYR A 181 -2.57 -19.54 33.94
C TYR A 181 -3.47 -20.77 33.78
N ASP A 182 -3.13 -21.83 34.51
CA ASP A 182 -3.99 -23.00 34.67
C ASP A 182 -4.80 -22.88 35.96
N GLY A 183 -6.07 -23.29 35.93
CA GLY A 183 -6.90 -23.29 37.13
C GLY A 183 -8.38 -23.16 36.81
N LYS A 184 -9.08 -22.34 37.61
CA LYS A 184 -10.51 -22.08 37.45
C LYS A 184 -10.80 -20.58 37.56
N VAL A 185 -11.84 -20.14 36.86
CA VAL A 185 -12.31 -18.75 36.90
C VAL A 185 -13.85 -18.71 36.93
N LEU A 186 -14.41 -17.63 37.50
CA LEU A 186 -15.84 -17.35 37.40
C LEU A 186 -16.12 -16.64 36.07
N PHE A 187 -17.00 -17.22 35.27
CA PHE A 187 -17.41 -16.75 33.95
C PHE A 187 -18.86 -16.24 33.99
N LYS A 188 -19.15 -15.11 33.34
CA LYS A 188 -20.51 -14.57 33.30
C LYS A 188 -21.37 -15.41 32.35
N LYS A 189 -22.55 -15.84 32.81
CA LYS A 189 -23.49 -16.55 31.94
C LYS A 189 -24.09 -15.59 30.91
N CYS A 190 -24.10 -15.99 29.65
CA CYS A 190 -24.68 -15.27 28.51
C CYS A 190 -25.44 -16.25 27.62
N ASN A 191 -26.27 -15.73 26.72
CA ASN A 191 -26.99 -16.55 25.75
C ASN A 191 -25.98 -17.27 24.82
N PRO A 192 -26.21 -18.54 24.46
CA PRO A 192 -25.32 -19.27 23.56
C PRO A 192 -25.26 -18.58 22.20
N GLY A 193 -24.06 -18.53 21.60
CA GLY A 193 -23.84 -17.90 20.29
C GLY A 193 -23.58 -16.39 20.33
N ASN A 194 -23.56 -15.76 21.51
CA ASN A 194 -23.41 -14.31 21.65
C ASN A 194 -21.95 -13.86 21.52
N GLU A 195 -21.70 -12.91 20.61
CA GLU A 195 -20.40 -12.32 20.23
C GLU A 195 -19.99 -11.14 21.13
N VAL A 196 -20.59 -11.00 22.31
CA VAL A 196 -20.23 -9.95 23.30
C VAL A 196 -19.95 -10.57 24.68
N CYS A 197 -19.76 -11.89 24.71
CA CYS A 197 -19.64 -12.66 25.94
C CYS A 197 -18.19 -12.74 26.41
N SER A 198 -17.81 -11.87 27.35
CA SER A 198 -16.44 -11.76 27.86
C SER A 198 -16.30 -12.17 29.33
N LEU A 199 -15.06 -12.44 29.75
CA LEU A 199 -14.70 -12.67 31.15
C LEU A 199 -14.96 -11.39 31.97
N ASP A 200 -15.63 -11.53 33.12
CA ASP A 200 -15.83 -10.45 34.09
C ASP A 200 -14.91 -10.65 35.29
N VAL A 201 -13.88 -9.80 35.41
CA VAL A 201 -12.87 -9.87 36.48
C VAL A 201 -13.40 -9.26 37.81
N SER A 202 -14.61 -8.69 37.83
CA SER A 202 -15.18 -8.14 39.06
C SER A 202 -15.56 -9.25 40.06
N LYS A 203 -14.90 -9.22 41.23
CA LYS A 203 -15.11 -10.16 42.35
C LYS A 203 -16.41 -9.91 43.15
N THR A 204 -17.28 -9.03 42.69
CA THR A 204 -18.39 -8.52 43.48
C THR A 204 -19.72 -9.07 42.96
N THR A 205 -20.25 -10.04 43.71
CA THR A 205 -21.54 -10.75 43.64
C THR A 205 -21.64 -11.96 42.69
N ASN A 206 -22.21 -13.05 43.23
CA ASN A 206 -22.34 -14.40 42.65
C ASN A 206 -23.54 -14.56 41.70
N ASP A 207 -24.25 -13.49 41.38
CA ASP A 207 -25.52 -13.61 40.65
C ASP A 207 -25.23 -13.85 39.15
N GLY A 208 -25.44 -15.08 38.68
CA GLY A 208 -25.32 -15.46 37.27
C GLY A 208 -23.91 -15.81 36.75
N LYS A 209 -22.94 -16.13 37.63
CA LYS A 209 -21.58 -16.57 37.23
C LYS A 209 -21.41 -18.09 37.37
N VAL A 210 -20.68 -18.72 36.45
CA VAL A 210 -20.37 -20.17 36.44
C VAL A 210 -18.87 -20.40 36.58
N GLU A 211 -18.45 -21.39 37.36
CA GLU A 211 -17.03 -21.75 37.47
C GLU A 211 -16.61 -22.61 36.27
N ILE A 212 -15.57 -22.20 35.56
CA ILE A 212 -15.03 -22.90 34.39
C ILE A 212 -13.53 -23.17 34.56
N GLY A 213 -13.02 -24.16 33.83
CA GLY A 213 -11.58 -24.40 33.74
C GLY A 213 -10.87 -23.31 32.93
N VAL A 214 -9.61 -23.06 33.27
CA VAL A 214 -8.68 -22.21 32.51
C VAL A 214 -7.40 -23.01 32.26
N VAL A 215 -6.86 -22.92 31.05
CA VAL A 215 -5.62 -23.60 30.65
C VAL A 215 -4.69 -22.65 29.90
N THR A 216 -3.37 -22.86 30.01
CA THR A 216 -2.39 -22.23 29.12
C THR A 216 -2.21 -23.06 27.84
N LEU A 217 -1.94 -22.42 26.69
CA LEU A 217 -1.64 -23.17 25.46
C LEU A 217 -0.36 -24.01 25.61
N ASP A 218 0.64 -23.50 26.35
CA ASP A 218 1.87 -24.23 26.64
C ASP A 218 1.60 -25.55 27.38
N HIS A 219 0.78 -25.52 28.44
CA HIS A 219 0.41 -26.72 29.19
C HIS A 219 -0.47 -27.66 28.37
N PHE A 220 -1.45 -27.12 27.64
CA PHE A 220 -2.30 -27.92 26.76
C PHE A 220 -1.50 -28.68 25.71
N ALA A 221 -0.52 -28.02 25.08
CA ALA A 221 0.36 -28.64 24.10
C ALA A 221 1.20 -29.78 24.69
N ASP A 222 1.64 -29.66 25.95
CA ASP A 222 2.36 -30.75 26.64
C ASP A 222 1.44 -31.92 26.97
N GLN A 223 0.25 -31.64 27.52
CA GLN A 223 -0.75 -32.67 27.85
C GLN A 223 -1.17 -33.51 26.64
N HIS A 224 -1.29 -32.86 25.47
CA HIS A 224 -1.71 -33.49 24.23
C HIS A 224 -0.54 -33.88 23.31
N ASN A 225 0.71 -33.74 23.76
CA ASN A 225 1.92 -34.03 22.98
C ASN A 225 1.95 -33.35 21.59
N LEU A 226 1.47 -32.10 21.52
CA LEU A 226 1.38 -31.34 20.28
C LEU A 226 2.75 -30.79 19.87
N SER A 227 3.48 -31.53 19.04
CA SER A 227 4.80 -31.08 18.57
C SER A 227 4.77 -29.75 17.78
N ARG A 228 3.66 -29.46 17.10
CA ARG A 228 3.41 -28.21 16.37
C ARG A 228 1.92 -27.88 16.29
N ILE A 229 1.63 -26.62 16.04
CA ILE A 229 0.31 -26.06 15.72
C ILE A 229 0.44 -25.36 14.36
N ASP A 230 -0.29 -25.86 13.35
CA ASP A 230 -0.22 -25.35 11.98
C ASP A 230 -1.03 -24.06 11.81
N VAL A 231 -2.22 -23.98 12.43
CA VAL A 231 -3.05 -22.76 12.50
C VAL A 231 -3.60 -22.60 13.92
N LEU A 232 -3.44 -21.42 14.49
CA LEU A 232 -4.06 -21.03 15.76
C LEU A 232 -4.95 -19.79 15.54
N LYS A 233 -6.26 -19.91 15.68
CA LYS A 233 -7.18 -18.77 15.72
C LYS A 233 -7.44 -18.39 17.18
N ILE A 234 -7.41 -17.11 17.48
CA ILE A 234 -7.68 -16.55 18.82
C ILE A 234 -8.70 -15.44 18.69
N ASP A 235 -9.85 -15.64 19.30
CA ASP A 235 -11.00 -14.75 19.22
C ASP A 235 -11.70 -14.79 20.58
N THR A 236 -11.16 -14.03 21.52
CA THR A 236 -11.50 -14.11 22.94
C THR A 236 -12.13 -12.83 23.45
N GLU A 237 -12.70 -12.03 22.54
CA GLU A 237 -13.46 -10.81 22.84
C GLU A 237 -12.64 -9.82 23.69
N GLY A 238 -11.34 -9.70 23.39
CA GLY A 238 -10.42 -8.76 24.03
C GLY A 238 -9.47 -9.35 25.08
N TYR A 239 -9.37 -10.68 25.19
CA TYR A 239 -8.47 -11.39 26.13
C TYR A 239 -7.23 -12.02 25.44
N GLU A 240 -7.00 -11.70 24.17
CA GLU A 240 -5.92 -12.26 23.33
C GLU A 240 -4.52 -12.04 23.95
N PRO A 241 -4.20 -10.89 24.57
CA PRO A 241 -2.91 -10.68 25.22
C PRO A 241 -2.57 -11.71 26.31
N PHE A 242 -3.57 -12.26 27.01
CA PHE A 242 -3.33 -13.33 27.99
C PHE A 242 -3.14 -14.69 27.32
N VAL A 243 -3.79 -14.95 26.20
CA VAL A 243 -3.54 -16.15 25.40
C VAL A 243 -2.09 -16.15 24.89
N PHE A 244 -1.57 -15.01 24.41
CA PHE A 244 -0.16 -14.89 24.01
C PHE A 244 0.80 -15.19 25.17
N GLN A 245 0.50 -14.70 26.38
CA GLN A 245 1.30 -14.98 27.58
C GLN A 245 1.25 -16.46 27.96
N GLY A 246 0.10 -17.12 27.83
CA GLY A 246 -0.05 -18.57 28.04
C GLY A 246 0.52 -19.45 26.93
N ALA A 247 0.92 -18.86 25.80
CA ALA A 247 1.55 -19.52 24.67
C ALA A 247 3.03 -19.14 24.53
N LYS A 248 3.64 -18.57 25.57
CA LYS A 248 4.96 -17.97 25.53
C LYS A 248 6.01 -18.94 24.99
N ARG A 249 6.07 -20.16 25.54
CA ARG A 249 7.05 -21.16 25.11
C ARG A 249 6.77 -21.63 23.68
N LEU A 250 5.51 -21.88 23.33
CA LEU A 250 5.14 -22.26 21.95
C LEU A 250 5.55 -21.21 20.91
N LEU A 251 5.41 -19.91 21.24
CA LEU A 251 5.86 -18.80 20.40
C LEU A 251 7.40 -18.73 20.34
N GLU A 252 8.09 -18.79 21.49
CA GLU A 252 9.56 -18.76 21.56
C GLU A 252 10.22 -19.95 20.82
N GLU A 253 9.60 -21.13 20.88
CA GLU A 253 10.03 -22.35 20.19
C GLU A 253 9.59 -22.37 18.71
N HIS A 254 8.78 -21.41 18.26
CA HIS A 254 8.16 -21.36 16.93
C HIS A 254 7.36 -22.62 16.58
N ARG A 255 6.68 -23.21 17.58
CA ARG A 255 5.81 -24.38 17.38
C ARG A 255 4.45 -23.98 16.82
N ILE A 256 4.09 -22.69 16.86
CA ILE A 256 2.94 -22.13 16.15
C ILE A 256 3.41 -21.59 14.80
N ARG A 257 2.96 -22.17 13.69
CA ARG A 257 3.41 -21.77 12.33
C ARG A 257 2.72 -20.49 11.86
N LEU A 258 1.40 -20.44 11.99
CA LEU A 258 0.55 -19.32 11.62
C LEU A 258 -0.49 -19.14 12.72
N PHE A 259 -0.75 -17.90 13.13
CA PHE A 259 -1.86 -17.61 14.01
C PHE A 259 -2.57 -16.32 13.63
N ILE A 260 -3.87 -16.31 13.90
CA ILE A 260 -4.79 -15.21 13.60
C ILE A 260 -5.40 -14.77 14.92
N PHE A 261 -5.49 -13.46 15.14
CA PHE A 261 -6.12 -12.92 16.33
C PHE A 261 -6.90 -11.64 16.06
N GLU A 262 -7.96 -11.45 16.85
CA GLU A 262 -8.74 -10.23 16.88
C GLU A 262 -8.13 -9.22 17.87
N HIS A 263 -8.00 -7.97 17.45
CA HIS A 263 -7.70 -6.84 18.31
C HIS A 263 -8.94 -5.98 18.44
N LEU A 264 -9.51 -5.97 19.64
CA LEU A 264 -10.63 -5.12 20.04
C LEU A 264 -10.19 -4.28 21.25
N LYS A 265 -10.31 -2.95 21.21
CA LYS A 265 -9.89 -2.04 22.32
C LYS A 265 -10.77 -2.17 23.58
N THR A 266 -10.79 -3.35 24.18
CA THR A 266 -11.54 -3.76 25.38
C THR A 266 -10.76 -4.81 26.16
N GLY A 267 -11.23 -5.18 27.35
CA GLY A 267 -10.67 -6.29 28.13
C GLY A 267 -9.18 -6.11 28.46
N ALA A 268 -8.37 -7.14 28.18
CA ALA A 268 -6.94 -7.14 28.43
C ALA A 268 -6.17 -6.12 27.57
N TRP A 269 -6.73 -5.71 26.42
CA TRP A 269 -6.14 -4.66 25.59
C TRP A 269 -6.13 -3.29 26.25
N LEU A 270 -6.91 -3.04 27.30
CA LEU A 270 -6.83 -1.78 28.06
C LEU A 270 -5.48 -1.57 28.77
N ASN A 271 -4.72 -2.66 28.97
CA ASN A 271 -3.42 -2.64 29.64
C ASN A 271 -2.22 -2.72 28.67
N THR A 272 -2.47 -2.74 27.37
CA THR A 272 -1.42 -2.87 26.34
C THR A 272 -1.84 -2.14 25.05
N THR A 273 -1.04 -2.20 24.00
CA THR A 273 -1.41 -1.68 22.68
C THR A 273 -1.12 -2.70 21.61
N LEU A 274 -1.84 -2.64 20.49
CA LEU A 274 -1.57 -3.49 19.33
C LEU A 274 -0.12 -3.36 18.87
N LYS A 275 0.39 -2.12 18.79
CA LYS A 275 1.78 -1.82 18.44
C LYS A 275 2.76 -2.54 19.37
N PHE A 276 2.49 -2.53 20.66
CA PHE A 276 3.36 -3.17 21.65
C PHE A 276 3.36 -4.69 21.52
N GLU A 277 2.19 -5.33 21.40
CA GLU A 277 2.12 -6.78 21.22
C GLU A 277 2.74 -7.23 19.88
N VAL A 278 2.50 -6.52 18.78
CA VAL A 278 3.17 -6.77 17.49
C VAL A 278 4.69 -6.63 17.62
N SER A 279 5.19 -5.67 18.41
CA SER A 279 6.63 -5.53 18.64
C SER A 279 7.24 -6.71 19.41
N LYS A 280 6.50 -7.31 20.36
CA LYS A 280 6.94 -8.53 21.07
C LYS A 280 7.00 -9.71 20.11
N LEU A 281 5.96 -9.91 19.31
CA LEU A 281 5.89 -10.98 18.31
C LEU A 281 7.00 -10.84 17.27
N THR A 282 7.29 -9.61 16.84
CA THR A 282 8.42 -9.30 15.95
C THR A 282 9.76 -9.70 16.57
N LYS A 283 9.98 -9.42 17.86
CA LYS A 283 11.20 -9.84 18.58
C LYS A 283 11.33 -11.35 18.70
N LEU A 284 10.20 -12.06 18.80
CA LEU A 284 10.14 -13.52 18.77
C LEU A 284 10.32 -14.09 17.35
N GLY A 285 10.37 -13.26 16.31
CA GLY A 285 10.58 -13.68 14.94
C GLY A 285 9.29 -14.09 14.21
N TYR A 286 8.15 -13.48 14.58
CA TYR A 286 6.92 -13.56 13.81
C TYR A 286 6.73 -12.32 12.94
N ILE A 287 6.23 -12.54 11.72
CA ILE A 287 5.90 -11.49 10.76
C ILE A 287 4.38 -11.39 10.68
N CYS A 288 3.87 -10.21 11.01
CA CYS A 288 2.46 -9.94 11.20
C CYS A 288 1.91 -9.01 10.14
N TYR A 289 0.64 -9.26 9.81
CA TYR A 289 -0.13 -8.55 8.81
C TYR A 289 -1.51 -8.22 9.38
N ILE A 290 -2.07 -7.06 9.05
CA ILE A 290 -3.52 -6.83 9.17
C ILE A 290 -4.20 -7.50 7.99
N ILE A 291 -5.31 -8.21 8.26
CA ILE A 291 -6.04 -8.98 7.24
C ILE A 291 -7.42 -8.39 7.00
N GLY A 292 -7.89 -8.44 5.76
CA GLY A 292 -9.24 -8.02 5.36
C GLY A 292 -9.68 -8.74 4.08
N LYS A 293 -10.94 -8.53 3.65
CA LYS A 293 -11.57 -9.29 2.54
C LYS A 293 -10.91 -9.19 1.16
N THR A 294 -9.94 -8.29 0.98
CA THR A 294 -9.32 -8.02 -0.34
C THR A 294 -7.79 -8.08 -0.30
N GLY A 295 -7.19 -8.48 0.81
CA GLY A 295 -5.74 -8.63 0.95
C GLY A 295 -5.22 -8.35 2.36
N MET A 296 -3.91 -8.17 2.47
CA MET A 296 -3.22 -8.02 3.76
C MET A 296 -2.24 -6.84 3.79
N ILE A 297 -2.02 -6.20 4.94
CA ILE A 297 -1.07 -5.09 5.11
C ILE A 297 0.03 -5.51 6.07
N LEU A 298 1.31 -5.40 5.67
CA LEU A 298 2.45 -5.75 6.52
C LEU A 298 2.57 -4.74 7.67
N VAL A 299 2.54 -5.21 8.92
CA VAL A 299 2.73 -4.36 10.11
C VAL A 299 4.07 -4.58 10.80
N THR A 300 4.64 -5.78 10.71
CA THR A 300 5.98 -6.04 11.26
C THR A 300 7.01 -5.17 10.56
N ASN A 301 7.73 -4.38 11.36
CA ASN A 301 8.73 -3.42 10.91
C ASN A 301 8.19 -2.35 9.92
N CYS A 302 6.86 -2.24 9.78
CA CYS A 302 6.21 -1.32 8.85
C CYS A 302 4.98 -0.62 9.45
N TRP A 303 5.05 -0.36 10.75
CA TRP A 303 3.95 0.22 11.51
C TRP A 303 3.58 1.64 11.07
N SER A 304 2.28 1.91 10.98
CA SER A 304 1.67 3.24 10.87
C SER A 304 0.69 3.44 12.03
N ASP A 305 0.68 4.62 12.65
CA ASP A 305 -0.23 4.90 13.78
C ASP A 305 -1.71 4.90 13.34
N LYS A 306 -1.97 5.00 12.03
CA LYS A 306 -3.30 4.81 11.43
C LYS A 306 -3.86 3.40 11.63
N PHE A 307 -3.03 2.41 11.94
CA PHE A 307 -3.46 1.03 12.21
C PHE A 307 -4.13 0.86 13.58
N ASP A 308 -3.96 1.81 14.50
CA ASP A 308 -4.46 1.69 15.88
C ASP A 308 -5.95 2.07 16.01
N VAL A 309 -6.81 1.34 15.29
CA VAL A 309 -8.26 1.51 15.30
C VAL A 309 -8.94 0.63 16.35
N GLN A 310 -10.25 0.81 16.52
CA GLN A 310 -11.06 0.11 17.53
C GLN A 310 -11.04 -1.41 17.36
N HIS A 311 -11.08 -1.89 16.12
CA HIS A 311 -11.18 -3.31 15.78
C HIS A 311 -10.30 -3.63 14.56
N ASN A 312 -9.43 -4.64 14.68
CA ASN A 312 -8.66 -5.24 13.58
C ASN A 312 -8.55 -6.76 13.73
N ASN A 313 -8.49 -7.49 12.62
CA ASN A 313 -7.96 -8.84 12.59
C ASN A 313 -6.51 -8.85 12.06
N LEU A 314 -5.66 -9.68 12.67
CA LEU A 314 -4.26 -9.82 12.30
C LEU A 314 -3.90 -11.29 12.07
N LEU A 315 -2.98 -11.52 11.15
CA LEU A 315 -2.35 -12.82 10.89
C LEU A 315 -0.85 -12.70 11.05
N CYS A 316 -0.25 -13.58 11.84
CA CYS A 316 1.19 -13.64 12.08
C CYS A 316 1.75 -15.00 11.68
N VAL A 317 2.90 -15.00 11.01
CA VAL A 317 3.60 -16.20 10.53
C VAL A 317 4.98 -16.29 11.13
N SER A 318 5.37 -17.49 11.55
CA SER A 318 6.71 -17.77 12.03
C SER A 318 7.73 -17.61 10.90
N SER A 319 8.73 -16.76 11.11
CA SER A 319 9.81 -16.57 10.13
C SER A 319 10.72 -17.79 9.94
N ARG A 320 10.60 -18.82 10.81
CA ARG A 320 11.30 -20.10 10.61
C ARG A 320 10.70 -20.95 9.49
N ASP A 321 9.48 -20.62 9.07
CA ASP A 321 8.80 -21.27 7.96
C ASP A 321 8.81 -20.37 6.72
N GLY A 322 9.97 -20.27 6.08
CA GLY A 322 10.19 -19.34 4.96
C GLY A 322 9.28 -19.59 3.76
N ALA A 323 8.89 -20.84 3.50
CA ALA A 323 7.95 -21.15 2.43
C ALA A 323 6.54 -20.62 2.74
N LEU A 324 6.14 -20.65 4.03
CA LEU A 324 4.79 -20.26 4.45
C LEU A 324 4.70 -18.76 4.46
N LEU A 325 5.73 -18.15 5.04
CA LEU A 325 5.94 -16.72 5.00
C LEU A 325 5.91 -16.19 3.56
N ASN A 326 6.67 -16.77 2.63
CA ASN A 326 6.65 -16.34 1.22
C ASN A 326 5.29 -16.48 0.55
N SER A 327 4.48 -17.46 0.96
CA SER A 327 3.16 -17.68 0.38
C SER A 327 2.13 -16.69 0.93
N ILE A 328 2.19 -16.41 2.23
CA ILE A 328 1.36 -15.40 2.88
C ILE A 328 1.75 -13.99 2.43
N ASP A 329 3.05 -13.70 2.33
CA ASP A 329 3.53 -12.36 1.95
C ASP A 329 3.12 -11.95 0.53
N ARG A 330 2.86 -12.93 -0.36
CA ARG A 330 2.31 -12.72 -1.70
C ARG A 330 0.81 -12.39 -1.71
N MET A 331 0.13 -12.51 -0.59
CA MET A 331 -1.29 -12.14 -0.42
C MET A 331 -1.46 -10.69 0.07
N ARG A 332 -0.36 -9.92 0.15
CA ARG A 332 -0.40 -8.50 0.49
C ARG A 332 -1.25 -7.69 -0.49
N LEU A 333 -1.90 -6.66 0.02
CA LEU A 333 -2.59 -5.66 -0.78
C LEU A 333 -1.60 -5.03 -1.75
N ASN A 334 -1.95 -5.11 -3.02
CA ASN A 334 -1.36 -4.38 -4.11
C ASN A 334 -1.24 -2.87 -3.77
N GLY A 335 -0.03 -2.37 -3.55
CA GLY A 335 0.28 -0.96 -3.25
C GLY A 335 0.91 -0.76 -1.86
N THR A 336 0.78 -1.76 -1.00
CA THR A 336 1.59 -1.89 0.21
C THR A 336 3.05 -2.17 -0.16
N VAL A 337 3.98 -1.91 0.77
CA VAL A 337 5.45 -2.07 0.66
C VAL A 337 5.91 -2.90 -0.56
N SER A 338 6.59 -2.26 -1.52
CA SER A 338 6.92 -2.86 -2.81
C SER A 338 7.77 -4.12 -2.69
N ASP A 339 7.49 -5.09 -3.58
CA ASP A 339 8.35 -6.24 -3.81
C ASP A 339 9.60 -5.86 -4.65
N PRO A 340 10.77 -6.45 -4.38
CA PRO A 340 11.04 -7.38 -3.28
C PRO A 340 11.31 -6.61 -1.99
N TYR A 341 10.31 -6.57 -1.10
CA TYR A 341 10.62 -6.34 0.29
C TYR A 341 11.35 -7.61 0.77
N PRO A 342 12.40 -7.54 1.60
CA PRO A 342 13.34 -8.66 1.79
C PRO A 342 12.82 -9.95 2.43
N VAL A 343 11.52 -10.22 2.41
CA VAL A 343 10.97 -11.55 2.65
C VAL A 343 11.61 -12.57 1.69
N PHE A 344 11.87 -12.17 0.44
CA PHE A 344 12.54 -13.01 -0.57
C PHE A 344 13.98 -13.43 -0.16
N LEU A 345 14.74 -12.58 0.54
CA LEU A 345 16.10 -12.90 1.01
C LEU A 345 16.11 -13.93 2.15
N CYS A 346 14.99 -14.13 2.84
CA CYS A 346 14.86 -15.17 3.87
C CYS A 346 14.75 -16.59 3.29
N SER A 347 14.52 -16.73 1.97
CA SER A 347 14.40 -18.02 1.29
C SER A 347 15.69 -18.55 0.62
N ILE A 348 16.76 -17.76 0.58
CA ILE A 348 18.05 -18.15 -0.04
C ILE A 348 18.86 -19.13 0.85
N GLY A 349 18.35 -19.46 2.05
CA GLY A 349 18.90 -20.52 2.91
C GLY A 349 18.62 -21.96 2.45
N CYS A 350 17.81 -22.16 1.40
CA CYS A 350 17.48 -23.49 0.85
C CYS A 350 17.74 -23.53 -0.67
N ALA A 351 18.50 -24.53 -1.11
CA ALA A 351 19.14 -24.65 -2.42
C ALA A 351 18.21 -24.70 -3.66
N LEU A 352 18.66 -24.11 -4.80
CA LEU A 352 18.97 -24.78 -6.10
C LEU A 352 19.29 -23.73 -7.21
N PRO A 353 20.06 -24.09 -8.28
CA PRO A 353 20.67 -23.16 -9.24
C PRO A 353 19.74 -22.81 -10.41
N ILE A 354 19.73 -21.54 -10.84
CA ILE A 354 19.02 -21.11 -12.06
C ILE A 354 20.05 -20.69 -13.11
N TYR A 355 19.94 -21.30 -14.30
CA TYR A 355 20.71 -21.07 -15.53
C TYR A 355 20.36 -19.71 -16.16
N PHE A 356 21.35 -19.04 -16.78
CA PHE A 356 21.21 -17.76 -17.48
C PHE A 356 21.25 -17.92 -19.01
N PRO A 357 20.40 -17.21 -19.78
CA PRO A 357 20.70 -16.82 -21.17
C PRO A 357 21.10 -15.32 -21.28
N PRO A 358 21.75 -14.90 -22.39
CA PRO A 358 22.45 -13.61 -22.46
C PRO A 358 21.55 -12.39 -22.73
N LEU A 359 21.98 -11.24 -22.19
CA LEU A 359 21.38 -9.90 -22.27
C LEU A 359 21.39 -9.31 -23.70
N VAL A 360 20.26 -8.73 -24.11
CA VAL A 360 20.16 -7.83 -25.28
C VAL A 360 20.03 -6.38 -24.79
N ARG A 361 20.95 -5.51 -25.20
CA ARG A 361 20.83 -4.04 -25.08
C ARG A 361 20.05 -3.53 -26.28
N SER A 362 18.87 -2.93 -26.09
CA SER A 362 18.24 -2.08 -27.11
C SER A 362 17.96 -0.69 -26.53
N ASN A 363 18.37 0.35 -27.28
CA ASN A 363 18.33 1.76 -26.88
C ASN A 363 17.00 2.47 -27.24
N LYS A 364 15.86 1.78 -27.19
CA LYS A 364 14.53 2.39 -27.35
C LYS A 364 13.52 1.68 -26.46
N CYS A 365 13.04 2.35 -25.41
CA CYS A 365 11.87 1.89 -24.65
C CYS A 365 10.62 2.16 -25.50
N ILE A 366 10.24 1.22 -26.36
CA ILE A 366 8.95 1.26 -27.05
C ILE A 366 7.93 0.59 -26.14
N LEU A 367 6.98 1.36 -25.62
CA LEU A 367 5.84 0.81 -24.88
C LEU A 367 4.91 0.06 -25.84
N PRO A 368 4.72 -1.27 -25.68
CA PRO A 368 3.77 -2.01 -26.51
C PRO A 368 2.33 -1.57 -26.21
N GLU A 369 1.43 -1.74 -27.19
CA GLU A 369 0.02 -1.47 -27.00
C GLU A 369 -0.64 -2.52 -26.10
N CYS A 370 -1.46 -2.06 -25.14
CA CYS A 370 -2.22 -2.94 -24.27
C CYS A 370 -3.23 -3.77 -25.06
N THR A 371 -3.39 -5.03 -24.66
CA THR A 371 -4.46 -5.91 -25.15
C THR A 371 -5.85 -5.39 -24.73
N PRO A 372 -6.92 -5.80 -25.43
CA PRO A 372 -8.28 -5.42 -25.04
C PRO A 372 -8.64 -5.79 -23.58
N GLU A 373 -8.21 -6.96 -23.10
CA GLU A 373 -8.43 -7.41 -21.72
C GLU A 373 -7.72 -6.50 -20.70
N GLN A 374 -6.50 -6.09 -21.02
CA GLN A 374 -5.72 -5.16 -20.20
C GLN A 374 -6.39 -3.78 -20.12
N LYS A 375 -6.83 -3.24 -21.27
CA LYS A 375 -7.58 -1.97 -21.34
C LYS A 375 -8.89 -2.05 -20.53
N GLN A 376 -9.62 -3.16 -20.63
CA GLN A 376 -10.85 -3.38 -19.89
C GLN A 376 -10.61 -3.47 -18.37
N LYS A 377 -9.60 -4.23 -17.94
CA LYS A 377 -9.24 -4.36 -16.52
C LYS A 377 -8.84 -3.01 -15.93
N GLN A 378 -8.05 -2.23 -16.65
CA GLN A 378 -7.63 -0.91 -16.19
C GLN A 378 -8.79 0.08 -16.14
N GLY A 379 -9.68 0.06 -17.14
CA GLY A 379 -10.93 0.85 -17.13
C GLY A 379 -11.86 0.47 -15.98
N TYR A 380 -11.94 -0.82 -15.62
CA TYR A 380 -12.70 -1.28 -14.46
C TYR A 380 -12.11 -0.75 -13.15
N LEU A 381 -10.78 -0.90 -12.95
CA LEU A 381 -10.09 -0.33 -11.79
C LEU A 381 -10.28 1.20 -11.70
N PHE A 382 -10.19 1.88 -12.83
CA PHE A 382 -10.49 3.31 -12.90
C PHE A 382 -11.91 3.59 -12.41
N SER A 383 -12.93 2.93 -12.96
CA SER A 383 -14.33 3.15 -12.59
C SER A 383 -14.67 2.86 -11.12
N LEU A 384 -13.92 1.95 -10.47
CA LEU A 384 -14.13 1.61 -9.06
C LEU A 384 -13.49 2.59 -8.08
N TYR A 385 -12.34 3.19 -8.46
CA TYR A 385 -11.45 3.84 -7.48
C TYR A 385 -11.02 5.27 -7.83
N VAL A 386 -11.20 5.72 -9.08
CA VAL A 386 -10.38 6.81 -9.64
C VAL A 386 -11.10 8.13 -9.98
N PRO A 387 -12.39 8.22 -10.38
CA PRO A 387 -12.94 9.46 -10.93
C PRO A 387 -12.99 10.62 -9.93
N GLN A 388 -13.02 10.33 -8.62
CA GLN A 388 -12.96 11.33 -7.54
C GLN A 388 -11.54 11.45 -6.93
N TRP A 389 -10.63 10.56 -7.29
CA TRP A 389 -9.30 10.44 -6.69
C TRP A 389 -8.22 11.15 -7.49
N SER A 390 -8.42 11.34 -8.80
CA SER A 390 -7.52 12.14 -9.65
C SER A 390 -7.75 13.64 -9.50
N GLY A 391 -8.82 14.09 -8.83
CA GLY A 391 -9.08 15.50 -8.62
C GLY A 391 -8.11 16.18 -7.64
N CYS A 392 -7.50 15.39 -6.78
CA CYS A 392 -6.40 15.82 -5.93
C CYS A 392 -5.33 14.73 -5.99
N TYR A 393 -4.14 15.04 -6.48
CA TYR A 393 -3.03 14.09 -6.51
C TYR A 393 -2.01 14.38 -5.42
N ASP A 394 -1.15 13.40 -5.13
CA ASP A 394 -0.04 13.55 -4.17
C ASP A 394 1.29 13.73 -4.95
N ASP A 395 2.26 14.41 -4.33
CA ASP A 395 3.50 14.87 -4.94
C ASP A 395 4.60 13.78 -5.02
N TYR A 396 4.27 12.50 -4.84
CA TYR A 396 5.25 11.40 -4.80
C TYR A 396 6.04 11.24 -6.11
N TYR A 397 5.60 11.83 -7.22
CA TYR A 397 6.41 11.90 -8.46
C TYR A 397 7.77 12.58 -8.22
N LEU A 398 7.88 13.45 -7.22
CA LEU A 398 9.15 14.08 -6.82
C LEU A 398 10.20 13.06 -6.37
N LEU A 399 9.79 11.92 -5.81
CA LEU A 399 10.69 10.85 -5.40
C LEU A 399 11.45 10.23 -6.59
N ALA A 400 10.94 10.39 -7.81
CA ALA A 400 11.65 9.94 -9.00
C ALA A 400 12.97 10.70 -9.20
N PHE A 401 13.13 11.88 -8.56
CA PHE A 401 14.34 12.69 -8.59
C PHE A 401 15.34 12.38 -7.45
N ASP A 402 15.06 11.41 -6.56
CA ASP A 402 15.98 11.03 -5.47
C ASP A 402 17.32 10.48 -5.99
N ASN A 403 17.27 9.70 -7.07
CA ASN A 403 18.42 9.02 -7.66
C ASN A 403 19.07 9.81 -8.81
N TYR A 404 18.65 11.07 -9.02
CA TYR A 404 19.18 11.91 -10.09
C TYR A 404 20.41 12.70 -9.65
N ASP A 405 21.52 12.49 -10.35
CA ASP A 405 22.76 13.24 -10.21
C ASP A 405 22.73 14.54 -11.03
N THR A 406 21.74 15.39 -10.77
CA THR A 406 21.69 16.75 -11.34
C THR A 406 21.85 17.78 -10.24
N SER A 407 22.79 18.69 -10.45
CA SER A 407 23.07 19.80 -9.52
C SER A 407 22.09 20.96 -9.64
N THR A 408 21.35 21.06 -10.75
CA THR A 408 20.44 22.17 -11.03
C THR A 408 19.13 21.67 -11.63
N TYR A 409 18.02 22.13 -11.06
CA TYR A 409 16.66 21.87 -11.51
C TYR A 409 15.98 23.16 -11.95
N THR A 410 15.30 23.13 -13.08
CA THR A 410 14.41 24.20 -13.55
C THR A 410 12.96 23.73 -13.47
N LEU A 411 12.16 24.39 -12.63
CA LEU A 411 10.77 24.04 -12.38
C LEU A 411 9.87 25.21 -12.81
N ILE A 412 8.79 24.93 -13.54
CA ILE A 412 7.84 25.94 -14.00
C ILE A 412 6.45 25.59 -13.47
N ASP A 413 5.80 26.56 -12.84
CA ASP A 413 4.44 26.47 -12.31
C ASP A 413 3.53 27.44 -13.06
N VAL A 414 2.71 26.93 -13.98
CA VAL A 414 1.75 27.73 -14.74
C VAL A 414 0.39 27.67 -14.04
N GLY A 415 -0.09 28.82 -13.58
CA GLY A 415 -1.26 28.89 -12.70
C GLY A 415 -0.89 28.70 -11.24
N SER A 416 0.14 29.42 -10.79
CA SER A 416 0.74 29.17 -9.47
C SER A 416 -0.18 29.52 -8.31
N ASN A 417 -1.13 30.43 -8.52
CA ASN A 417 -2.14 30.80 -7.54
C ASN A 417 -1.53 31.18 -6.17
N LYS A 418 -1.59 30.30 -5.17
CA LYS A 418 -1.06 30.50 -3.80
C LYS A 418 0.40 30.01 -3.62
N ALA A 419 1.02 29.42 -4.64
CA ALA A 419 2.36 28.83 -4.64
C ALA A 419 2.54 27.57 -3.76
N TYR A 420 1.50 26.74 -3.62
CA TYR A 420 1.61 25.45 -2.91
C TYR A 420 2.58 24.49 -3.62
N ALA A 421 2.49 24.32 -4.94
CA ALA A 421 3.42 23.48 -5.70
C ALA A 421 4.89 23.95 -5.51
N VAL A 422 5.12 25.27 -5.49
CA VAL A 422 6.43 25.86 -5.23
C VAL A 422 6.93 25.54 -3.81
N ALA A 423 6.06 25.62 -2.81
CA ALA A 423 6.40 25.25 -1.44
C ALA A 423 6.75 23.76 -1.33
N THR A 424 5.99 22.87 -1.99
CA THR A 424 6.31 21.44 -2.06
C THR A 424 7.69 21.21 -2.69
N TRP A 425 8.00 21.88 -3.79
CA TRP A 425 9.29 21.72 -4.46
C TRP A 425 10.46 22.17 -3.58
N PHE A 426 10.33 23.31 -2.87
CA PHE A 426 11.36 23.73 -1.93
C PHE A 426 11.46 22.82 -0.71
N ALA A 427 10.33 22.34 -0.15
CA ALA A 427 10.32 21.34 0.91
C ALA A 427 11.11 20.09 0.50
N PHE A 428 10.93 19.62 -0.73
CA PHE A 428 11.55 18.40 -1.22
C PHE A 428 13.04 18.59 -1.55
N PHE A 429 13.38 19.59 -2.37
CA PHE A 429 14.75 19.76 -2.87
C PHE A 429 15.67 20.49 -1.90
N LEU A 430 15.14 21.37 -1.04
CA LEU A 430 15.88 22.21 -0.10
C LEU A 430 15.22 22.15 1.31
N PRO A 431 15.09 20.96 1.92
CA PRO A 431 14.41 20.78 3.21
C PRO A 431 14.98 21.64 4.34
N GLU A 432 16.27 22.02 4.25
CA GLU A 432 16.94 22.92 5.19
C GLU A 432 16.32 24.33 5.25
N LEU A 433 15.55 24.72 4.22
CA LEU A 433 14.85 25.99 4.21
C LEU A 433 13.58 25.98 5.08
N ASN A 434 13.11 24.81 5.53
CA ASN A 434 11.90 24.67 6.34
C ASN A 434 10.66 25.39 5.74
N ILE A 435 10.58 25.40 4.41
CA ILE A 435 9.46 25.89 3.65
C ILE A 435 8.57 24.69 3.39
N THR A 436 7.37 24.68 3.96
CA THR A 436 6.38 23.60 3.83
C THR A 436 5.03 24.21 3.50
N GLN A 437 4.10 23.42 2.96
CA GLN A 437 2.73 23.85 2.69
C GLN A 437 2.05 24.36 3.97
N ALA A 438 2.19 23.64 5.09
CA ALA A 438 1.64 24.06 6.38
C ALA A 438 2.19 25.40 6.90
N ASN A 439 3.48 25.68 6.69
CA ASN A 439 4.07 26.96 7.10
C ASN A 439 3.69 28.10 6.15
N LEU A 440 3.53 27.79 4.86
CA LEU A 440 3.00 28.73 3.87
C LEU A 440 1.55 29.11 4.21
N ASP A 441 0.70 28.14 4.55
CA ASP A 441 -0.68 28.39 4.94
C ASP A 441 -0.77 29.32 6.15
N LYS A 442 -0.01 29.06 7.22
CA LYS A 442 0.09 29.95 8.39
C LYS A 442 0.51 31.37 8.01
N TYR A 443 1.48 31.50 7.10
CA TYR A 443 1.88 32.82 6.58
C TYR A 443 0.72 33.49 5.84
N LEU A 444 0.06 32.78 4.92
CA LEU A 444 -1.08 33.32 4.16
C LEU A 444 -2.22 33.77 5.09
N GLN A 445 -2.55 32.97 6.11
CA GLN A 445 -3.54 33.32 7.14
C GLN A 445 -3.16 34.62 7.85
N SER A 446 -1.89 34.76 8.23
CA SER A 446 -1.40 35.96 8.93
C SER A 446 -1.51 37.25 8.10
N THR A 447 -1.59 37.14 6.78
CA THR A 447 -1.69 38.32 5.91
C THR A 447 -3.10 38.92 5.87
N GLY A 448 -4.14 38.12 6.18
CA GLY A 448 -5.54 38.52 6.08
C GLY A 448 -6.01 38.89 4.66
N ARG A 449 -5.24 38.54 3.61
CA ARG A 449 -5.52 38.92 2.21
C ARG A 449 -6.41 37.94 1.45
N LEU A 450 -6.58 36.73 1.97
CA LEU A 450 -7.33 35.64 1.33
C LEU A 450 -8.50 35.23 2.24
N SER A 451 -9.66 34.95 1.64
CA SER A 451 -10.82 34.41 2.37
C SER A 451 -10.66 32.94 2.73
N HIS A 452 -9.87 32.20 1.96
CA HIS A 452 -9.51 30.81 2.21
C HIS A 452 -8.06 30.59 1.77
N THR A 453 -7.24 30.05 2.66
CA THR A 453 -5.79 29.96 2.46
C THR A 453 -5.34 28.56 2.06
N CYS A 454 -6.01 27.51 2.54
CA CYS A 454 -5.75 26.15 2.08
C CYS A 454 -6.21 25.97 0.61
N GLY A 455 -5.62 25.00 -0.08
CA GLY A 455 -6.09 24.60 -1.40
C GLY A 455 -7.34 23.72 -1.30
N SER A 456 -8.12 23.62 -2.39
CA SER A 456 -9.32 22.75 -2.42
C SER A 456 -9.03 21.27 -2.15
N CYS A 457 -7.76 20.85 -2.26
CA CYS A 457 -7.28 19.51 -1.98
C CYS A 457 -6.76 19.27 -0.56
N ASP A 458 -6.93 20.27 0.31
CA ASP A 458 -6.37 20.35 1.66
C ASP A 458 -4.83 20.29 1.69
N ASP A 459 -4.17 20.82 0.65
CA ASP A 459 -2.70 20.73 0.46
C ASP A 459 -1.89 21.34 1.61
N CYS A 460 -2.52 22.20 2.43
CA CYS A 460 -1.91 22.79 3.61
C CYS A 460 -1.71 21.77 4.75
N GLU A 461 -2.43 20.65 4.74
CA GLU A 461 -2.31 19.58 5.73
C GLU A 461 -1.29 18.50 5.33
N ASP A 462 -0.72 18.60 4.12
CA ASP A 462 0.22 17.61 3.62
C ASP A 462 1.57 17.67 4.32
N GLU A 463 2.05 16.48 4.71
CA GLU A 463 3.38 16.31 5.29
C GLU A 463 4.44 16.33 4.18
N PRO A 464 5.45 17.21 4.25
CA PRO A 464 6.45 17.36 3.20
C PRO A 464 7.17 16.03 2.91
N LEU A 465 7.36 15.75 1.62
CA LEU A 465 8.19 14.63 1.17
C LEU A 465 9.65 14.95 1.45
N THR A 466 10.39 13.97 1.96
CA THR A 466 11.81 14.13 2.29
C THR A 466 12.67 13.41 1.27
N ARG A 467 13.55 14.16 0.59
CA ARG A 467 14.54 13.62 -0.34
C ARG A 467 15.58 12.78 0.40
N ASN A 468 15.81 11.53 0.01
CA ASN A 468 16.72 10.63 0.73
C ASN A 468 18.21 11.04 0.63
N ASN A 469 18.61 11.64 -0.49
CA ASN A 469 20.01 12.03 -0.75
C ASN A 469 20.29 13.50 -0.37
N THR A 470 20.17 13.84 0.91
CA THR A 470 20.38 15.21 1.44
C THR A 470 21.84 15.71 1.39
N LYS A 471 22.80 14.84 1.04
CA LYS A 471 24.23 15.20 0.96
C LYS A 471 24.59 15.96 -0.31
N GLN A 472 23.80 15.82 -1.37
CA GLN A 472 24.03 16.51 -2.63
C GLN A 472 23.37 17.89 -2.60
N LYS A 473 24.19 18.95 -2.55
CA LYS A 473 23.69 20.32 -2.72
C LYS A 473 23.14 20.50 -4.14
N VAL A 474 21.91 20.99 -4.23
CA VAL A 474 21.23 21.29 -5.49
C VAL A 474 20.83 22.75 -5.56
N THR A 475 20.70 23.26 -6.78
CA THR A 475 20.15 24.58 -7.10
C THR A 475 18.79 24.36 -7.75
N VAL A 476 17.78 25.08 -7.28
CA VAL A 476 16.41 24.98 -7.81
C VAL A 476 15.97 26.34 -8.33
N ASN A 477 15.63 26.42 -9.60
CA ASN A 477 15.14 27.65 -10.22
C ASN A 477 13.67 27.49 -10.55
N VAL A 478 12.82 28.24 -9.85
CA VAL A 478 11.37 28.18 -10.00
C VAL A 478 10.85 29.42 -10.72
N HIS A 479 10.08 29.21 -11.79
CA HIS A 479 9.35 30.26 -12.51
C HIS A 479 7.84 30.02 -12.36
N ALA A 480 7.16 30.90 -11.62
CA ALA A 480 5.73 30.84 -11.40
C ALA A 480 5.00 31.87 -12.28
N PHE A 481 3.99 31.44 -13.01
CA PHE A 481 3.12 32.28 -13.82
C PHE A 481 1.75 32.41 -13.16
N GLU A 482 1.32 33.66 -12.99
CA GLU A 482 0.01 33.99 -12.44
C GLU A 482 -0.51 35.27 -13.11
N PRO A 483 -1.56 35.17 -13.95
CA PRO A 483 -2.08 36.34 -14.66
C PRO A 483 -2.83 37.35 -13.78
N GLN A 484 -3.44 36.94 -12.67
CA GLN A 484 -4.32 37.81 -11.88
C GLN A 484 -3.51 38.80 -11.02
N PRO A 485 -3.64 40.13 -11.22
CA PRO A 485 -2.80 41.11 -10.53
C PRO A 485 -2.88 41.06 -9.00
N ASP A 486 -4.07 40.84 -8.44
CA ASP A 486 -4.27 40.77 -6.99
C ASP A 486 -3.62 39.49 -6.40
N THR A 487 -3.60 38.38 -7.14
CA THR A 487 -2.90 37.14 -6.75
C THR A 487 -1.38 37.30 -6.90
N VAL A 488 -0.90 38.01 -7.92
CA VAL A 488 0.53 38.38 -8.04
C VAL A 488 1.01 39.18 -6.83
N VAL A 489 0.17 40.04 -6.24
CA VAL A 489 0.50 40.77 -5.00
C VAL A 489 0.68 39.81 -3.81
N VAL A 490 -0.15 38.76 -3.73
CA VAL A 490 -0.01 37.70 -2.71
C VAL A 490 1.28 36.90 -2.94
N LEU A 491 1.53 36.45 -4.17
CA LEU A 491 2.74 35.71 -4.54
C LEU A 491 4.02 36.51 -4.25
N ASN A 492 4.03 37.81 -4.51
CA ASN A 492 5.18 38.66 -4.16
C ASN A 492 5.42 38.74 -2.64
N GLY A 493 4.37 38.63 -1.83
CA GLY A 493 4.48 38.43 -0.38
C GLY A 493 5.14 37.09 -0.04
N VAL A 494 4.65 36.00 -0.65
CA VAL A 494 5.20 34.64 -0.49
C VAL A 494 6.68 34.59 -0.89
N LYS A 495 7.07 35.19 -2.02
CA LYS A 495 8.47 35.27 -2.46
C LYS A 495 9.37 35.97 -1.43
N LYS A 496 8.91 37.08 -0.86
CA LYS A 496 9.64 37.79 0.20
C LYS A 496 9.74 36.96 1.47
N TRP A 497 8.69 36.25 1.85
CA TRP A 497 8.67 35.37 3.02
C TRP A 497 9.61 34.17 2.85
N MET A 498 9.57 33.48 1.70
CA MET A 498 10.46 32.35 1.40
C MET A 498 11.93 32.77 1.36
N ASN A 499 12.21 33.98 0.87
CA ASN A 499 13.53 34.61 0.81
C ASN A 499 14.64 33.71 0.23
N ILE A 500 14.33 32.99 -0.85
CA ILE A 500 15.15 31.90 -1.39
C ILE A 500 16.57 32.37 -1.79
N SER A 501 16.67 33.53 -2.46
CA SER A 501 17.93 34.04 -3.02
C SER A 501 18.95 34.48 -1.96
N GLU A 502 18.49 34.87 -0.77
CA GLU A 502 19.37 35.22 0.36
C GLU A 502 19.81 33.96 1.14
N ARG A 503 19.02 32.89 1.04
CA ARG A 503 19.22 31.65 1.82
C ARG A 503 19.94 30.55 1.05
N SER A 504 20.01 30.66 -0.27
CA SER A 504 20.55 29.63 -1.16
C SER A 504 20.96 30.18 -2.52
N LYS A 505 21.58 29.35 -3.37
CA LYS A 505 21.87 29.68 -4.79
C LYS A 505 20.64 29.53 -5.71
N SER A 506 19.52 29.10 -5.15
CA SER A 506 18.26 28.84 -5.84
C SER A 506 17.50 30.14 -6.10
N THR A 507 16.51 30.10 -6.99
CA THR A 507 15.73 31.29 -7.36
C THR A 507 14.23 30.99 -7.36
N PHE A 508 13.44 32.01 -7.02
CA PHE A 508 11.99 31.99 -7.15
C PHE A 508 11.53 33.27 -7.85
N SER A 509 11.02 33.13 -9.08
CA SER A 509 10.60 34.22 -9.96
C SER A 509 9.10 34.13 -10.23
N ILE A 510 8.43 35.29 -10.21
CA ILE A 510 6.99 35.41 -10.43
C ILE A 510 6.78 36.26 -11.68
N HIS A 511 5.93 35.78 -12.57
CA HIS A 511 5.61 36.40 -13.85
C HIS A 511 4.11 36.69 -13.89
N GLY A 512 3.76 37.98 -13.88
CA GLY A 512 2.37 38.47 -13.91
C GLY A 512 1.74 38.40 -15.30
N MET A 513 1.74 37.22 -15.92
CA MET A 513 1.30 37.00 -17.29
C MET A 513 0.70 35.61 -17.45
N ALA A 514 -0.20 35.46 -18.42
CA ALA A 514 -0.74 34.15 -18.81
C ALA A 514 0.24 33.42 -19.73
N VAL A 515 0.20 32.09 -19.70
CA VAL A 515 0.91 31.25 -20.66
C VAL A 515 -0.10 30.68 -21.66
N SER A 516 0.18 30.79 -22.96
CA SER A 516 -0.73 30.34 -24.02
C SER A 516 0.02 30.03 -25.33
N ASN A 517 -0.69 29.96 -26.45
CA ASN A 517 -0.14 29.64 -27.78
C ASN A 517 0.28 30.87 -28.61
N TYR A 518 0.34 32.06 -28.01
CA TYR A 518 0.83 33.28 -28.65
C TYR A 518 1.45 34.24 -27.63
N ASP A 519 2.29 35.15 -28.11
CA ASP A 519 2.78 36.27 -27.32
C ASP A 519 1.93 37.52 -27.58
N GLY A 520 1.66 38.30 -26.54
CA GLY A 520 0.93 39.56 -26.69
C GLY A 520 0.21 39.96 -25.42
N LYS A 521 -1.04 40.41 -25.58
CA LYS A 521 -1.89 40.84 -24.47
C LYS A 521 -3.31 40.30 -24.62
N VAL A 522 -3.98 40.06 -23.50
CA VAL A 522 -5.36 39.60 -23.45
C VAL A 522 -6.12 40.29 -22.32
N LEU A 523 -7.43 40.41 -22.44
CA LEU A 523 -8.31 40.84 -21.36
C LEU A 523 -8.61 39.64 -20.45
N PHE A 524 -8.37 39.81 -19.14
CA PHE A 524 -8.56 38.82 -18.10
C PHE A 524 -9.68 39.26 -17.16
N LYS A 525 -10.55 38.35 -16.75
CA LYS A 525 -11.65 38.66 -15.82
C LYS A 525 -11.08 38.87 -14.42
N LYS A 526 -11.43 39.97 -13.76
CA LYS A 526 -11.02 40.18 -12.37
C LYS A 526 -11.79 39.24 -11.44
N CYS A 527 -11.06 38.49 -10.61
CA CYS A 527 -11.60 37.63 -9.55
C CYS A 527 -11.06 38.06 -8.17
N ASN A 528 -11.56 37.43 -7.11
CA ASN A 528 -10.95 37.54 -5.78
C ASN A 528 -9.57 36.87 -5.79
N PRO A 529 -8.57 37.41 -5.07
CA PRO A 529 -7.23 36.82 -5.01
C PRO A 529 -7.30 35.41 -4.43
N GLY A 530 -6.49 34.50 -4.98
CA GLY A 530 -6.40 33.13 -4.47
C GLY A 530 -7.56 32.20 -4.89
N ASN A 531 -8.42 32.61 -5.82
CA ASN A 531 -9.58 31.83 -6.25
C ASN A 531 -9.19 30.84 -7.37
N GLU A 532 -9.33 29.55 -7.09
CA GLU A 532 -9.03 28.37 -7.94
C GLU A 532 -10.12 28.10 -9.00
N VAL A 533 -10.88 29.12 -9.43
CA VAL A 533 -11.89 28.98 -10.51
C VAL A 533 -11.82 30.20 -11.44
N CYS A 534 -10.72 30.96 -11.40
CA CYS A 534 -10.59 32.18 -12.18
C CYS A 534 -9.99 31.91 -13.56
N SER A 535 -10.84 31.88 -14.58
CA SER A 535 -10.43 31.57 -15.97
C SER A 535 -10.36 32.81 -16.88
N LEU A 536 -9.67 32.66 -18.02
CA LEU A 536 -9.72 33.61 -19.13
C LEU A 536 -11.16 33.74 -19.68
N ASP A 537 -11.60 34.97 -19.95
CA ASP A 537 -12.87 35.27 -20.61
C ASP A 537 -12.61 35.75 -22.04
N VAL A 538 -12.91 34.90 -23.02
CA VAL A 538 -12.73 35.19 -24.46
C VAL A 538 -13.88 36.05 -25.02
N SER A 539 -14.92 36.35 -24.23
CA SER A 539 -16.03 37.19 -24.69
C SER A 539 -15.59 38.65 -24.85
N LYS A 540 -15.72 39.16 -26.08
CA LYS A 540 -15.41 40.56 -26.46
C LYS A 540 -16.47 41.57 -26.01
N THR A 541 -17.43 41.17 -25.19
CA THR A 541 -18.58 42.01 -24.84
C THR A 541 -18.40 42.60 -23.45
N THR A 542 -18.20 43.92 -23.46
CA THR A 542 -18.13 44.92 -22.36
C THR A 542 -16.91 44.87 -21.42
N ASN A 543 -16.35 46.06 -21.16
CA ASN A 543 -15.12 46.32 -20.39
C ASN A 543 -15.32 46.30 -18.85
N ASP A 544 -16.50 45.96 -18.37
CA ASP A 544 -16.81 46.10 -16.95
C ASP A 544 -16.16 44.95 -16.15
N GLY A 545 -15.09 45.24 -15.41
CA GLY A 545 -14.39 44.28 -14.55
C GLY A 545 -13.28 43.44 -15.21
N LYS A 546 -12.75 43.83 -16.38
CA LYS A 546 -11.64 43.13 -17.07
C LYS A 546 -10.31 43.91 -16.97
N VAL A 547 -9.19 43.21 -16.85
CA VAL A 547 -7.83 43.78 -16.79
C VAL A 547 -7.00 43.29 -17.97
N GLU A 548 -6.20 44.16 -18.59
CA GLU A 548 -5.27 43.75 -19.65
C GLU A 548 -4.00 43.14 -19.04
N ILE A 549 -3.64 41.93 -19.46
CA ILE A 549 -2.46 41.20 -18.97
C ILE A 549 -1.57 40.77 -20.15
N GLY A 550 -0.30 40.52 -19.87
CA GLY A 550 0.61 39.90 -20.85
C GLY A 550 0.27 38.43 -21.07
N VAL A 551 0.59 37.93 -22.27
CA VAL A 551 0.53 36.51 -22.64
C VAL A 551 1.87 36.13 -23.26
N VAL A 552 2.39 34.96 -22.91
CA VAL A 552 3.65 34.43 -23.44
C VAL A 552 3.53 32.95 -23.83
N THR A 553 4.29 32.52 -24.82
CA THR A 553 4.51 31.11 -25.13
C THR A 553 5.66 30.54 -24.30
N LEU A 554 5.59 29.26 -23.90
CA LEU A 554 6.71 28.62 -23.19
C LEU A 554 7.96 28.53 -24.08
N ASP A 555 7.78 28.35 -25.39
CA ASP A 555 8.89 28.33 -26.34
C ASP A 555 9.67 29.65 -26.35
N HIS A 556 8.98 30.81 -26.40
CA HIS A 556 9.62 32.12 -26.35
C HIS A 556 10.23 32.37 -24.97
N PHE A 557 9.51 32.10 -23.89
CA PHE A 557 10.02 32.27 -22.54
C PHE A 557 11.32 31.49 -22.28
N ALA A 558 11.38 30.24 -22.76
CA ALA A 558 12.58 29.43 -22.63
C ALA A 558 13.78 29.99 -23.42
N ASP A 559 13.56 30.64 -24.56
CA ASP A 559 14.62 31.29 -25.32
C ASP A 559 15.08 32.60 -24.66
N GLU A 560 14.13 33.45 -24.23
CA GLU A 560 14.42 34.71 -23.54
C GLU A 560 15.25 34.48 -22.27
N HIS A 561 14.89 33.45 -21.50
CA HIS A 561 15.57 33.10 -20.25
C HIS A 561 16.69 32.07 -20.40
N ASN A 562 17.04 31.69 -21.64
CA ASN A 562 18.09 30.71 -21.95
C ASN A 562 17.94 29.40 -21.14
N LEU A 563 16.72 28.88 -21.02
CA LEU A 563 16.42 27.67 -20.25
C LEU A 563 16.77 26.43 -21.08
N PRO A 564 17.86 25.70 -20.80
CA PRO A 564 18.25 24.56 -21.64
C PRO A 564 17.23 23.42 -21.59
N ARG A 565 16.54 23.28 -20.45
CA ARG A 565 15.49 22.29 -20.20
C ARG A 565 14.57 22.76 -19.07
N ILE A 566 13.43 22.12 -18.97
CA ILE A 566 12.46 22.20 -17.88
C ILE A 566 12.36 20.80 -17.27
N ASP A 567 12.73 20.66 -16.00
CA ASP A 567 12.75 19.37 -15.30
C ASP A 567 11.34 18.99 -14.81
N VAL A 568 10.56 19.96 -14.32
CA VAL A 568 9.14 19.80 -13.97
C VAL A 568 8.36 21.00 -14.49
N LEU A 569 7.26 20.75 -15.21
CA LEU A 569 6.30 21.76 -15.64
C LEU A 569 4.90 21.40 -15.11
N LYS A 570 4.36 22.18 -14.17
CA LYS A 570 2.97 22.07 -13.74
C LYS A 570 2.12 23.06 -14.56
N ILE A 571 0.98 22.61 -15.06
CA ILE A 571 0.05 23.41 -15.85
C ILE A 571 -1.35 23.27 -15.27
N ASP A 572 -1.87 24.38 -14.77
CA ASP A 572 -3.17 24.46 -14.13
C ASP A 572 -3.80 25.79 -14.51
N THR A 573 -4.47 25.80 -15.66
CA THR A 573 -4.92 27.03 -16.32
C THR A 573 -6.43 27.10 -16.44
N GLU A 574 -7.14 26.35 -15.61
CA GLU A 574 -8.60 26.33 -15.55
C GLU A 574 -9.23 26.02 -16.92
N GLY A 575 -8.63 25.08 -17.66
CA GLY A 575 -9.14 24.57 -18.94
C GLY A 575 -8.46 25.12 -20.20
N TYR A 576 -7.33 25.82 -20.08
CA TYR A 576 -6.55 26.37 -21.20
C TYR A 576 -5.26 25.57 -21.49
N GLU A 577 -5.08 24.40 -20.88
CA GLU A 577 -3.90 23.54 -20.99
C GLU A 577 -3.57 23.17 -22.45
N PRO A 578 -4.54 22.86 -23.32
CA PRO A 578 -4.28 22.60 -24.74
C PRO A 578 -3.57 23.75 -25.49
N PHE A 579 -3.79 25.00 -25.08
CA PHE A 579 -3.07 26.14 -25.67
C PHE A 579 -1.67 26.30 -25.10
N VAL A 580 -1.45 25.96 -23.83
CA VAL A 580 -0.10 25.88 -23.26
C VAL A 580 0.73 24.84 -24.00
N PHE A 581 0.17 23.66 -24.32
CA PHE A 581 0.88 22.65 -25.13
C PHE A 581 1.26 23.17 -26.52
N GLN A 582 0.38 23.93 -27.16
CA GLN A 582 0.66 24.56 -28.46
C GLN A 582 1.76 25.62 -28.36
N GLY A 583 1.79 26.42 -27.29
CA GLY A 583 2.85 27.39 -27.02
C GLY A 583 4.17 26.78 -26.54
N ALA A 584 4.18 25.48 -26.23
CA ALA A 584 5.36 24.71 -25.83
C ALA A 584 5.78 23.70 -26.91
N LYS A 585 5.27 23.86 -28.14
CA LYS A 585 5.39 22.86 -29.20
C LYS A 585 6.84 22.46 -29.45
N ARG A 586 7.74 23.43 -29.61
CA ARG A 586 9.15 23.15 -29.88
C ARG A 586 9.82 22.50 -28.67
N LEU A 587 9.54 22.97 -27.45
CA LEU A 587 10.07 22.36 -26.22
C LEU A 587 9.64 20.89 -26.06
N LEU A 588 8.40 20.55 -26.44
CA LEU A 588 7.91 19.17 -26.44
C LEU A 588 8.58 18.33 -27.54
N GLU A 589 8.64 18.84 -28.79
CA GLU A 589 9.30 18.16 -29.92
C GLU A 589 10.80 17.92 -29.69
N GLU A 590 11.49 18.88 -29.05
CA GLU A 590 12.89 18.79 -28.66
C GLU A 590 13.11 17.92 -27.41
N HIS A 591 12.04 17.52 -26.71
CA HIS A 591 12.06 16.84 -25.41
C HIS A 591 12.82 17.62 -24.32
N ARG A 592 12.73 18.96 -24.36
CA ARG A 592 13.32 19.85 -23.35
C ARG A 592 12.45 19.94 -22.10
N ILE A 593 11.20 19.48 -22.14
CA ILE A 593 10.36 19.27 -20.95
C ILE A 593 10.48 17.79 -20.55
N ARG A 594 11.02 17.50 -19.36
CA ARG A 594 11.25 16.11 -18.91
C ARG A 594 10.01 15.46 -18.34
N LEU A 595 9.35 16.16 -17.42
CA LEU A 595 8.12 15.74 -16.77
C LEU A 595 7.18 16.95 -16.73
N PHE A 596 5.91 16.72 -17.05
CA PHE A 596 4.90 17.75 -16.86
C PHE A 596 3.59 17.16 -16.35
N ILE A 597 2.88 17.97 -15.59
CA ILE A 597 1.61 17.65 -14.96
C ILE A 597 0.58 18.65 -15.45
N PHE A 598 -0.60 18.18 -15.80
CA PHE A 598 -1.69 19.06 -16.20
C PHE A 598 -3.06 18.54 -15.75
N GLU A 599 -3.97 19.48 -15.53
CA GLU A 599 -5.37 19.17 -15.23
C GLU A 599 -6.22 19.24 -16.49
N GLN A 600 -7.12 18.28 -16.68
CA GLN A 600 -8.16 18.33 -17.68
C GLN A 600 -9.49 18.65 -16.99
N LEU A 601 -10.18 19.67 -17.51
CA LEU A 601 -11.50 20.12 -17.08
C LEU A 601 -12.48 20.13 -18.27
N GLU A 602 -13.79 19.99 -18.03
CA GLU A 602 -14.83 20.12 -19.07
C GLU A 602 -15.17 21.59 -19.41
N THR A 603 -14.15 22.43 -19.57
CA THR A 603 -14.32 23.87 -19.86
C THR A 603 -13.19 24.41 -20.77
N GLY A 604 -13.32 25.66 -21.20
CA GLY A 604 -12.27 26.36 -21.93
C GLY A 604 -11.90 25.69 -23.26
N ALA A 605 -10.61 25.50 -23.48
CA ALA A 605 -10.06 24.89 -24.70
C ALA A 605 -10.42 23.40 -24.85
N TRP A 606 -10.73 22.71 -23.74
CA TRP A 606 -11.19 21.32 -23.76
C TRP A 606 -12.54 21.12 -24.42
N LEU A 607 -13.34 22.18 -24.61
CA LEU A 607 -14.59 22.09 -25.40
C LEU A 607 -14.34 21.77 -26.89
N ASN A 608 -13.11 21.98 -27.38
CA ASN A 608 -12.73 21.79 -28.79
C ASN A 608 -11.82 20.57 -29.02
N THR A 609 -11.47 19.82 -27.98
CA THR A 609 -10.60 18.64 -28.07
C THR A 609 -11.02 17.60 -27.03
N THR A 610 -10.35 16.45 -26.97
CA THR A 610 -10.58 15.46 -25.90
C THR A 610 -9.26 15.07 -25.26
N LEU A 611 -9.33 14.51 -24.05
CA LEU A 611 -8.14 14.02 -23.36
C LEU A 611 -7.42 12.96 -24.21
N LEU A 612 -8.16 12.04 -24.83
CA LEU A 612 -7.63 11.06 -25.76
C LEU A 612 -6.85 11.69 -26.92
N ILE A 613 -7.37 12.77 -27.52
CA ILE A 613 -6.71 13.45 -28.64
C ILE A 613 -5.39 14.08 -28.19
N GLU A 614 -5.36 14.79 -27.06
CA GLU A 614 -4.14 15.42 -26.55
C GLU A 614 -3.11 14.36 -26.10
N VAL A 615 -3.52 13.32 -25.37
CA VAL A 615 -2.63 12.19 -25.00
C VAL A 615 -2.09 11.49 -26.24
N SER A 616 -2.88 11.36 -27.31
CA SER A 616 -2.42 10.77 -28.58
C SER A 616 -1.37 11.64 -29.28
N LYS A 617 -1.52 12.97 -29.24
CA LYS A 617 -0.50 13.90 -29.77
C LYS A 617 0.80 13.78 -28.98
N LEU A 618 0.72 13.79 -27.64
CA LEU A 618 1.87 13.64 -26.75
C LEU A 618 2.58 12.29 -26.93
N THR A 619 1.80 11.22 -27.10
CA THR A 619 2.33 9.87 -27.39
C THR A 619 3.12 9.86 -28.70
N LYS A 620 2.63 10.54 -29.76
CA LYS A 620 3.36 10.68 -31.03
C LYS A 620 4.65 11.48 -30.90
N LEU A 621 4.68 12.45 -29.98
CA LEU A 621 5.89 13.19 -29.62
C LEU A 621 6.84 12.39 -28.71
N GLY A 622 6.47 11.17 -28.31
CA GLY A 622 7.32 10.31 -27.48
C GLY A 622 7.23 10.63 -25.99
N TYR A 623 6.08 11.09 -25.51
CA TYR A 623 5.77 11.18 -24.08
C TYR A 623 4.93 9.98 -23.62
N VAL A 624 5.16 9.58 -22.38
CA VAL A 624 4.43 8.51 -21.70
C VAL A 624 3.61 9.13 -20.59
N CYS A 625 2.30 9.02 -20.70
CA CYS A 625 1.34 9.70 -19.84
C CYS A 625 0.62 8.72 -18.92
N TYR A 626 0.31 9.22 -17.74
CA TYR A 626 -0.40 8.54 -16.69
C TYR A 626 -1.48 9.46 -16.13
N ILE A 627 -2.62 8.89 -15.72
CA ILE A 627 -3.51 9.58 -14.78
C ILE A 627 -2.89 9.45 -13.39
N ILE A 628 -2.73 10.56 -12.70
CA ILE A 628 -2.11 10.65 -11.36
C ILE A 628 -3.20 10.90 -10.31
N GLY A 629 -3.04 10.33 -9.12
CA GLY A 629 -3.82 10.70 -7.94
C GLY A 629 -3.15 10.25 -6.65
N LYS A 630 -3.85 10.38 -5.51
CA LYS A 630 -3.25 10.30 -4.16
C LYS A 630 -2.46 9.03 -3.81
N THR A 631 -2.71 7.89 -4.47
CA THR A 631 -2.14 6.58 -4.06
C THR A 631 -1.37 5.83 -5.16
N GLY A 632 -1.20 6.43 -6.34
CA GLY A 632 -0.48 5.83 -7.46
C GLY A 632 -0.89 6.41 -8.82
N MET A 633 -0.56 5.69 -9.90
CA MET A 633 -0.78 6.20 -11.27
C MET A 633 -1.33 5.13 -12.21
N ILE A 634 -2.08 5.54 -13.24
CA ILE A 634 -2.61 4.64 -14.28
C ILE A 634 -2.01 5.02 -15.62
N LEU A 635 -1.25 4.10 -16.24
CA LEU A 635 -0.71 4.29 -17.58
C LEU A 635 -1.85 4.46 -18.61
N VAL A 636 -1.85 5.56 -19.36
CA VAL A 636 -2.83 5.81 -20.43
C VAL A 636 -2.21 5.75 -21.84
N THR A 637 -0.91 6.05 -21.96
CA THR A 637 -0.20 5.91 -23.24
C THR A 637 -0.23 4.47 -23.71
N ASN A 638 -0.74 4.24 -24.93
CA ASN A 638 -0.94 2.94 -25.55
C ASN A 638 -1.83 1.97 -24.72
N CYS A 639 -2.55 2.46 -23.71
CA CYS A 639 -3.37 1.66 -22.80
C CYS A 639 -4.75 2.29 -22.52
N TRP A 640 -5.27 3.05 -23.49
CA TRP A 640 -6.50 3.81 -23.29
C TRP A 640 -7.75 2.95 -22.99
N SER A 641 -8.61 3.45 -22.12
CA SER A 641 -9.96 2.96 -21.88
C SER A 641 -10.94 4.14 -21.94
N ASP A 642 -12.09 3.95 -22.58
CA ASP A 642 -13.16 4.96 -22.67
C ASP A 642 -13.72 5.36 -21.28
N LYS A 643 -13.37 4.62 -20.23
CA LYS A 643 -13.69 4.96 -18.85
C LYS A 643 -12.89 6.15 -18.31
N PHE A 644 -11.80 6.54 -18.96
CA PHE A 644 -10.94 7.64 -18.53
C PHE A 644 -11.49 9.02 -18.91
N ASP A 645 -12.41 9.09 -19.87
CA ASP A 645 -13.10 10.31 -20.27
C ASP A 645 -14.16 10.69 -19.21
N VAL A 646 -13.70 11.25 -18.09
CA VAL A 646 -14.51 11.81 -17.01
C VAL A 646 -14.28 13.31 -16.89
N GLN A 647 -15.09 13.98 -16.07
CA GLN A 647 -15.14 15.45 -16.06
C GLN A 647 -13.84 16.12 -15.62
N LEU A 648 -13.06 15.44 -14.77
CA LEU A 648 -11.84 15.98 -14.20
C LEU A 648 -10.77 14.90 -14.03
N ASN A 649 -9.59 15.13 -14.61
CA ASN A 649 -8.42 14.27 -14.46
C ASN A 649 -7.15 15.11 -14.30
N ASN A 650 -6.29 14.72 -13.37
CA ASN A 650 -4.90 15.14 -13.37
C ASN A 650 -4.03 14.09 -14.08
N LEU A 651 -3.15 14.55 -14.96
CA LEU A 651 -2.24 13.71 -15.73
C LEU A 651 -0.80 14.12 -15.51
N LEU A 652 0.09 13.13 -15.51
CA LEU A 652 1.53 13.30 -15.51
C LEU A 652 2.11 12.61 -16.73
N CYS A 653 2.90 13.35 -17.52
CA CYS A 653 3.57 12.85 -18.71
C CYS A 653 5.09 12.99 -18.58
N VAL A 654 5.82 11.96 -19.00
CA VAL A 654 7.29 11.89 -18.94
C VAL A 654 7.85 11.67 -20.34
N SER A 655 8.92 12.39 -20.68
CA SER A 655 9.66 12.22 -21.93
C SER A 655 10.30 10.83 -21.99
N SER A 656 10.02 10.06 -23.04
CA SER A 656 10.64 8.75 -23.26
C SER A 656 12.15 8.80 -23.52
N LYS A 657 12.70 9.98 -23.85
CA LYS A 657 14.16 10.17 -23.95
C LYS A 657 14.86 10.13 -22.60
N ASP A 658 14.12 10.28 -21.51
CA ASP A 658 14.63 10.20 -20.15
C ASP A 658 14.25 8.87 -19.49
N GLY A 659 14.89 7.79 -19.96
CA GLY A 659 14.54 6.41 -19.59
C GLY A 659 14.65 6.11 -18.08
N ALA A 660 15.54 6.79 -17.35
CA ALA A 660 15.67 6.60 -15.91
C ALA A 660 14.49 7.21 -15.14
N LEU A 661 14.05 8.42 -15.51
CA LEU A 661 12.93 9.13 -14.89
C LEU A 661 11.64 8.41 -15.23
N LEU A 662 11.50 8.03 -16.51
CA LEU A 662 10.39 7.22 -16.96
C LEU A 662 10.31 5.92 -16.16
N ASN A 663 11.41 5.17 -16.02
CA ASN A 663 11.42 3.93 -15.25
C ASN A 663 11.05 4.15 -13.77
N SER A 664 11.52 5.23 -13.15
CA SER A 664 11.15 5.57 -11.77
C SER A 664 9.67 5.91 -11.63
N ILE A 665 9.10 6.69 -12.54
CA ILE A 665 7.67 7.02 -12.55
C ILE A 665 6.81 5.78 -12.86
N ASP A 666 7.26 4.93 -13.79
CA ASP A 666 6.61 3.68 -14.19
C ASP A 666 6.45 2.70 -12.99
N GLN A 667 7.35 2.78 -12.01
CA GLN A 667 7.28 2.00 -10.76
C GLN A 667 6.24 2.52 -9.76
N MET A 668 5.71 3.74 -9.94
CA MET A 668 4.73 4.38 -9.03
C MET A 668 3.27 4.09 -9.41
N ARG A 669 3.04 3.18 -10.36
CA ARG A 669 1.68 2.80 -10.79
C ARG A 669 0.84 2.18 -9.68
N LEU A 670 -0.48 2.35 -9.81
CA LEU A 670 -1.46 1.58 -9.07
C LEU A 670 -1.28 0.09 -9.39
N ILE A 671 -1.05 -0.71 -8.35
CA ILE A 671 -0.71 -2.12 -8.53
C ILE A 671 -1.94 -2.89 -9.05
N GLY A 672 -1.74 -3.69 -10.11
CA GLY A 672 -2.80 -4.38 -10.85
C GLY A 672 -3.14 -3.75 -12.20
N THR A 673 -2.64 -2.53 -12.45
CA THR A 673 -2.63 -1.88 -13.77
C THR A 673 -1.46 -2.37 -14.62
N VAL A 674 -1.52 -2.11 -15.93
CA VAL A 674 -0.58 -2.68 -16.92
C VAL A 674 0.80 -2.05 -16.79
N SER A 675 1.84 -2.88 -16.91
CA SER A 675 3.22 -2.40 -17.01
C SER A 675 3.54 -1.92 -18.42
N GLY A 676 4.04 -0.70 -18.52
CA GLY A 676 4.34 -0.01 -19.77
C GLY A 676 5.72 -0.33 -20.35
N ILE A 677 6.69 -0.63 -19.51
CA ILE A 677 7.98 -1.18 -19.94
C ILE A 677 7.80 -2.70 -20.01
N LEU A 678 8.19 -3.33 -21.14
CA LEU A 678 8.33 -4.78 -21.24
C LEU A 678 8.95 -5.27 -19.94
N ASP A 679 8.20 -6.07 -19.17
CA ASP A 679 8.63 -6.64 -17.91
C ASP A 679 10.06 -7.16 -18.09
N PRO A 680 11.10 -6.44 -17.63
CA PRO A 680 12.41 -7.01 -17.65
C PRO A 680 12.31 -7.97 -16.48
N TYR A 681 12.27 -9.27 -16.76
CA TYR A 681 12.87 -10.22 -15.84
C TYR A 681 14.16 -9.57 -15.31
N PRO A 682 14.27 -9.45 -13.99
CA PRO A 682 14.68 -8.19 -13.40
C PRO A 682 16.11 -7.86 -13.80
N MET A 683 16.34 -6.59 -14.18
CA MET A 683 17.65 -5.99 -14.41
C MET A 683 18.48 -6.03 -13.10
N PHE A 684 18.91 -7.22 -12.71
CA PHE A 684 19.61 -7.51 -11.46
C PHE A 684 21.14 -7.43 -11.60
N LEU A 685 21.66 -7.11 -12.79
CA LEU A 685 23.08 -7.33 -13.09
C LEU A 685 23.95 -6.07 -13.07
N SER A 686 23.41 -4.85 -13.15
CA SER A 686 24.26 -3.63 -13.17
C SER A 686 24.52 -3.03 -11.79
N SER A 687 23.59 -3.19 -10.85
CA SER A 687 23.68 -2.65 -9.48
C SER A 687 24.45 -3.55 -8.52
N ILE A 688 24.45 -4.87 -8.73
CA ILE A 688 25.27 -5.81 -7.94
C ILE A 688 26.76 -5.68 -8.28
N LEU A 689 27.11 -5.37 -9.54
CA LEU A 689 28.51 -5.16 -9.95
C LEU A 689 29.13 -3.86 -9.40
N ARG A 690 28.32 -2.90 -8.93
CA ARG A 690 28.82 -1.63 -8.35
C ARG A 690 28.83 -1.62 -6.82
N ALA A 691 28.25 -2.62 -6.17
CA ALA A 691 28.16 -2.72 -4.70
C ALA A 691 29.23 -3.65 -4.07
N LEU A 692 30.27 -4.04 -4.82
CA LEU A 692 31.47 -4.69 -4.28
C LEU A 692 32.64 -3.69 -4.21
N PRO A 693 32.85 -2.97 -3.09
CA PRO A 693 34.16 -2.43 -2.79
C PRO A 693 35.01 -3.51 -2.08
N ILE A 694 36.25 -3.66 -2.57
CA ILE A 694 37.38 -4.39 -1.96
C ILE A 694 37.37 -5.91 -2.19
N TYR A 695 37.99 -6.37 -3.28
CA TYR A 695 38.90 -7.54 -3.34
C TYR A 695 39.47 -7.66 -4.77
N TYR A 696 40.17 -6.61 -5.22
CA TYR A 696 41.06 -6.68 -6.39
C TYR A 696 42.35 -5.92 -6.04
N SER A 697 43.12 -6.50 -5.13
CA SER A 697 44.55 -6.22 -4.92
C SER A 697 45.21 -7.40 -4.20
N ALA A 698 45.08 -8.59 -4.79
CA ALA A 698 45.92 -9.76 -4.53
C ALA A 698 45.55 -10.87 -5.52
N LEU A 699 45.90 -10.67 -6.80
CA LEU A 699 46.13 -11.72 -7.80
C LEU A 699 47.02 -11.15 -8.90
#